data_AF-A0A558AFL4-F1
#
_entry.id   AF-A0A558AFL4-F1
#
_cell.length_a   1.000
_cell.length_b   1.000
_cell.length_c   1.000
_cell.angle_alpha   90.00
_cell.angle_beta   90.00
_cell.angle_gamma   90.00
#
_symmetry.space_group_name_H-M   'P 1'
#
loop_
_entity.id
_entity.type
_entity.pdbx_description
1 polymer ?
#
loop_
_entity_poly.entity_id
_entity_poly.type
_entity_poly.pdbx_seq_one_letter_code
_entity_poly.pdbx_strand_id
1 'polypeptide(L)'
;LGRPLPHVRVHVLDTRFRPAPAWATGEIHIGGAGVSRGYLGRPALTAERFVPDPFGAVPGARLYRTGDLARRLADDDLVFLGRADDQVKIRGHRVEPGEIANVLRTHSTVREAAVVLRRDEDGPRLIAYVVTRSGETAELRDHCARRLPDHMVPAAFVPLEVLPRTPNGKLDRAALPEPERTEPGTAYVAPETDAEKTLAEIWAQVLHLDRVGRHDNFFTLGGDSILSIQVVAQATQAGITLTPPLLFQHPTIAELAALGPRVPAVEADQGPVTGPVRPSPVQRWFFEQDLPAPHHYNQAVLLRVREPLDPVALEKSLRALVIHHDSLRLRAFRSPGGEWTMDIAPPIVDYPILTVADLSGLPGDRRTTAHEDLVARAQTTHDLARGKLLHALYTGHHLLLTAHHLATDGISWRILLEHLTAAYGGTRLPRKTTSFQHWTRDLADERPEPAATEPIPRERAESPEVNTYGNARTVTTSLEPRRPVTQDVLLTALAHTIATWIHRPTVTFDVEHHGRTHAPTHDLTRTTGWFTTIHPLTLTTTHDPHTTLQHTKNQLSEADRRHRPSAEIRFNYLGRFDGALGEDAPWELLPDAVDGTADPSGRRPYLLDVNAMVIDGTLRVHWTYCPALHRRETVETLAGRFLRETERVLDGEGGDFTGAGLSEPDLEEFMDHLDDVFASEGEA
;
A
#
# COMPACT_ATOMS: atom_id res chain seq x y z
N LEU A 1 -2.84 -41.41 -3.70
CA LEU A 1 -1.86 -42.40 -3.20
C LEU A 1 -2.53 -43.64 -2.60
N GLY A 2 -3.79 -43.57 -2.17
CA GLY A 2 -4.52 -44.73 -1.63
C GLY A 2 -4.04 -45.11 -0.23
N ARG A 3 -4.30 -46.37 0.18
CA ARG A 3 -4.01 -46.88 1.53
C ARG A 3 -2.61 -47.52 1.66
N PRO A 4 -2.01 -47.53 2.87
CA PRO A 4 -0.71 -48.15 3.10
C PRO A 4 -0.68 -49.66 2.83
N LEU A 5 0.48 -50.17 2.40
CA LEU A 5 0.75 -51.60 2.29
C LEU A 5 0.79 -52.28 3.68
N PRO A 6 0.59 -53.61 3.78
CA PRO A 6 0.73 -54.34 5.03
C PRO A 6 2.09 -54.07 5.70
N HIS A 7 2.07 -53.84 7.02
CA HIS A 7 3.24 -53.55 7.84
C HIS A 7 3.99 -52.23 7.52
N VAL A 8 3.43 -51.39 6.65
CA VAL A 8 3.87 -50.01 6.42
C VAL A 8 2.90 -49.06 7.12
N ARG A 9 3.44 -48.11 7.87
CA ARG A 9 2.66 -47.03 8.50
C ARG A 9 2.92 -45.73 7.75
N VAL A 10 1.87 -44.97 7.46
CA VAL A 10 1.98 -43.67 6.79
C VAL A 10 1.33 -42.61 7.65
N HIS A 11 2.14 -41.66 8.10
CA HIS A 11 1.72 -40.51 8.89
C HIS A 11 1.77 -39.26 8.02
N VAL A 12 0.76 -38.39 8.15
CA VAL A 12 0.79 -37.03 7.59
C VAL A 12 0.96 -36.10 8.78
N LEU A 13 2.13 -35.47 8.88
CA LEU A 13 2.53 -34.71 10.06
C LEU A 13 2.65 -33.22 9.74
N ASP A 14 2.29 -32.38 10.71
CA ASP A 14 2.58 -30.94 10.67
C ASP A 14 4.06 -30.67 10.96
N THR A 15 4.45 -29.39 10.89
CA THR A 15 5.83 -28.95 11.13
C THR A 15 6.33 -29.18 12.56
N ARG A 16 5.44 -29.53 13.49
CA ARG A 16 5.75 -29.86 14.89
C ARG A 16 5.69 -31.37 15.15
N PHE A 17 5.73 -32.20 14.10
CA PHE A 17 5.64 -33.67 14.20
C PHE A 17 4.34 -34.17 14.85
N ARG A 18 3.23 -33.42 14.74
CA ARG A 18 1.91 -33.85 15.20
C ARG A 18 1.08 -34.34 14.02
N PRO A 19 0.19 -35.34 14.20
CA PRO A 19 -0.73 -35.75 13.13
C PRO A 19 -1.57 -34.58 12.62
N ALA A 20 -1.53 -34.35 11.31
CA ALA A 20 -2.36 -33.33 10.67
C ALA A 20 -3.85 -33.74 10.76
N PRO A 21 -4.77 -32.81 11.08
CA PRO A 21 -6.21 -33.06 11.02
C PRO A 21 -6.66 -33.52 9.62
N ALA A 22 -7.82 -34.17 9.54
CA ALA A 22 -8.43 -34.47 8.24
C ALA A 22 -8.56 -33.19 7.41
N TRP A 23 -8.27 -33.29 6.11
CA TRP A 23 -8.22 -32.20 5.13
C TRP A 23 -7.05 -31.21 5.26
N ALA A 24 -6.29 -31.23 6.35
CA ALA A 24 -5.10 -30.41 6.52
C ALA A 24 -3.88 -31.00 5.77
N THR A 25 -3.07 -30.13 5.20
CA THR A 25 -1.83 -30.50 4.52
C THR A 25 -0.73 -30.78 5.54
N GLY A 26 0.04 -31.85 5.33
CA GLY A 26 1.25 -32.17 6.07
C GLY A 26 2.25 -32.98 5.25
N GLU A 27 3.43 -33.22 5.82
CA GLU A 27 4.49 -34.03 5.19
C GLU A 27 4.25 -35.52 5.44
N ILE A 28 4.38 -36.33 4.40
CA ILE A 28 4.30 -37.79 4.47
C ILE A 28 5.54 -38.36 5.17
N HIS A 29 5.30 -39.13 6.23
CA HIS A 29 6.30 -39.87 6.99
C HIS A 29 5.98 -41.37 6.95
N ILE A 30 6.96 -42.19 6.62
CA ILE A 30 6.78 -43.65 6.45
C ILE A 30 7.47 -44.40 7.59
N GLY A 31 6.72 -45.21 8.31
CA GLY A 31 7.19 -46.10 9.38
C GLY A 31 6.97 -47.57 9.07
N GLY A 32 7.49 -48.45 9.93
CA GLY A 32 7.27 -49.89 9.84
C GLY A 32 8.34 -50.63 9.02
N ALA A 33 7.98 -51.82 8.51
CA ALA A 33 8.94 -52.78 7.95
C ALA A 33 9.65 -52.30 6.67
N GLY A 34 9.09 -51.28 5.99
CA GLY A 34 9.67 -50.68 4.78
C GLY A 34 10.80 -49.68 5.04
N VAL A 35 11.08 -49.31 6.29
CA VAL A 35 12.13 -48.33 6.62
C VAL A 35 13.51 -48.99 6.58
N SER A 36 14.38 -48.51 5.69
CA SER A 36 15.71 -49.07 5.48
C SER A 36 16.71 -48.67 6.58
N ARG A 37 17.93 -49.22 6.54
CA ARG A 37 18.99 -48.91 7.51
C ARG A 37 19.37 -47.42 7.50
N GLY A 38 19.38 -46.79 6.32
CA GLY A 38 19.85 -45.43 6.10
C GLY A 38 20.62 -45.30 4.79
N TYR A 39 21.29 -44.17 4.62
CA TYR A 39 22.16 -43.91 3.46
C TYR A 39 23.58 -44.42 3.72
N LEU A 40 24.12 -45.21 2.80
CA LEU A 40 25.48 -45.76 2.90
C LEU A 40 26.52 -44.63 2.96
N GLY A 41 27.37 -44.65 3.99
CA GLY A 41 28.44 -43.67 4.18
C GLY A 41 27.97 -42.25 4.49
N ARG A 42 26.68 -42.03 4.78
CA ARG A 42 26.10 -40.70 5.04
C ARG A 42 25.30 -40.66 6.36
N PRO A 43 25.98 -40.70 7.53
CA PRO A 43 25.31 -40.75 8.82
C PRO A 43 24.50 -39.48 9.13
N ALA A 44 25.01 -38.29 8.79
CA ALA A 44 24.29 -37.03 9.02
C ALA A 44 22.96 -36.96 8.24
N LEU A 45 22.99 -37.26 6.94
CA LEU A 45 21.78 -37.31 6.11
C LEU A 45 20.81 -38.42 6.55
N THR A 46 21.36 -39.53 7.08
CA THR A 46 20.54 -40.59 7.65
C THR A 46 19.82 -40.10 8.91
N ALA A 47 20.49 -39.40 9.82
CA ALA A 47 19.87 -38.85 11.02
C ALA A 47 18.81 -37.78 10.68
N GLU A 48 19.05 -36.98 9.64
CA GLU A 48 18.10 -35.95 9.17
C GLU A 48 16.80 -36.56 8.61
N ARG A 49 16.92 -37.67 7.84
CA ARG A 49 15.78 -38.28 7.12
C ARG A 49 15.14 -39.46 7.82
N PHE A 50 15.86 -40.15 8.71
CA PHE A 50 15.38 -41.31 9.46
C PHE A 50 15.24 -40.94 10.94
N VAL A 51 14.17 -40.21 11.24
CA VAL A 51 13.89 -39.63 12.57
C VAL A 51 13.25 -40.64 13.51
N PRO A 52 13.30 -40.44 14.83
CA PRO A 52 12.59 -41.29 15.79
C PRO A 52 11.09 -41.35 15.50
N ASP A 53 10.47 -42.51 15.67
CA ASP A 53 9.02 -42.68 15.57
C ASP A 53 8.35 -42.44 16.93
N PRO A 54 7.64 -41.31 17.15
CA PRO A 54 6.96 -41.04 18.41
C PRO A 54 5.61 -41.77 18.53
N PHE A 55 5.15 -42.47 17.50
CA PHE A 55 3.83 -43.11 17.44
C PHE A 55 3.91 -44.64 17.55
N GLY A 56 5.11 -45.21 17.45
CA GLY A 56 5.34 -46.65 17.44
C GLY A 56 5.46 -47.26 18.85
N ALA A 57 4.92 -48.48 19.02
CA ALA A 57 5.07 -49.27 20.26
C ALA A 57 6.43 -50.01 20.35
N VAL A 58 7.25 -49.97 19.30
CA VAL A 58 8.55 -50.65 19.24
C VAL A 58 9.65 -49.67 19.64
N PRO A 59 10.38 -49.91 20.74
CA PRO A 59 11.51 -49.07 21.14
C PRO A 59 12.55 -48.95 20.02
N GLY A 60 12.96 -47.72 19.69
CA GLY A 60 13.95 -47.44 18.65
C GLY A 60 13.43 -47.49 17.21
N ALA A 61 12.11 -47.56 17.00
CA ALA A 61 11.52 -47.42 15.67
C ALA A 61 11.82 -46.03 15.06
N ARG A 62 11.87 -45.97 13.72
CA ARG A 62 12.18 -44.76 12.95
C ARG A 62 11.12 -44.51 11.89
N LEU A 63 10.89 -43.23 11.60
CA LEU A 63 10.14 -42.75 10.45
C LEU A 63 11.11 -42.24 9.38
N TYR A 64 10.81 -42.55 8.13
CA TYR A 64 11.46 -41.95 6.98
C TYR A 64 10.69 -40.71 6.51
N ARG A 65 11.36 -39.56 6.49
CA ARG A 65 10.86 -38.28 5.98
C ARG A 65 10.93 -38.25 4.45
N THR A 66 9.79 -38.31 3.78
CA THR A 66 9.74 -38.44 2.32
C THR A 66 10.02 -37.13 1.59
N GLY A 67 9.73 -35.99 2.22
CA GLY A 67 9.67 -34.70 1.55
C GLY A 67 8.43 -34.51 0.67
N ASP A 68 7.46 -35.42 0.70
CA ASP A 68 6.23 -35.34 -0.07
C ASP A 68 5.10 -34.72 0.77
N LEU A 69 4.33 -33.79 0.21
CA LEU A 69 3.16 -33.19 0.86
C LEU A 69 1.89 -33.94 0.46
N ALA A 70 1.02 -34.18 1.44
CA ALA A 70 -0.30 -34.76 1.23
C ALA A 70 -1.31 -34.23 2.24
N ARG A 71 -2.58 -34.50 1.95
CA ARG A 71 -3.66 -34.40 2.95
C ARG A 71 -4.44 -35.71 3.00
N ARG A 72 -5.02 -35.97 4.17
CA ARG A 72 -5.89 -37.14 4.43
C ARG A 72 -7.35 -36.74 4.25
N LEU A 73 -8.09 -37.47 3.43
CA LEU A 73 -9.52 -37.27 3.18
C LEU A 73 -10.37 -37.90 4.30
N ALA A 74 -11.68 -37.63 4.29
CA ALA A 74 -12.62 -38.16 5.29
C ALA A 74 -12.76 -39.70 5.25
N ASP A 75 -12.43 -40.34 4.12
CA ASP A 75 -12.44 -41.79 3.89
C ASP A 75 -11.06 -42.46 4.10
N ASP A 76 -10.12 -41.71 4.69
CA ASP A 76 -8.74 -42.09 5.02
C ASP A 76 -7.78 -42.23 3.80
N ASP A 77 -8.24 -41.84 2.61
CA ASP A 77 -7.39 -41.81 1.42
C ASP A 77 -6.41 -40.63 1.44
N LEU A 78 -5.21 -40.87 0.92
CA LEU A 78 -4.14 -39.87 0.81
C LEU A 78 -4.11 -39.23 -0.58
N VAL A 79 -4.27 -37.92 -0.62
CA VAL A 79 -4.08 -37.10 -1.83
C VAL A 79 -2.70 -36.48 -1.81
N PHE A 80 -1.89 -36.82 -2.82
CA PHE A 80 -0.57 -36.22 -3.03
C PHE A 80 -0.75 -34.80 -3.56
N LEU A 81 -0.06 -33.85 -2.94
CA LEU A 81 -0.13 -32.44 -3.29
C LEU A 81 1.13 -31.95 -3.98
N GLY A 82 2.27 -32.62 -3.78
CA GLY A 82 3.53 -32.24 -4.39
C GLY A 82 4.72 -32.63 -3.51
N ARG A 83 5.90 -32.12 -3.84
CA ARG A 83 7.09 -32.24 -2.99
C ARG A 83 7.32 -30.93 -2.24
N ALA A 84 7.68 -31.03 -0.96
CA ALA A 84 8.05 -29.91 -0.12
C ALA A 84 9.23 -29.10 -0.68
N ASP A 85 10.07 -29.72 -1.52
CA ASP A 85 11.27 -29.18 -2.19
C ASP A 85 11.12 -28.92 -3.70
N ASP A 86 10.00 -29.26 -4.35
CA ASP A 86 9.74 -28.86 -5.76
C ASP A 86 8.99 -27.50 -5.87
N GLN A 87 8.65 -26.89 -4.73
CA GLN A 87 8.09 -25.54 -4.69
C GLN A 87 9.17 -24.52 -4.99
N VAL A 88 8.88 -23.66 -5.96
CA VAL A 88 9.82 -22.64 -6.42
C VAL A 88 9.29 -21.27 -6.06
N LYS A 89 10.17 -20.37 -5.64
CA LYS A 89 9.80 -18.97 -5.42
C LYS A 89 10.03 -18.17 -6.71
N ILE A 90 8.99 -17.47 -7.17
CA ILE A 90 9.09 -16.47 -8.24
C ILE A 90 8.49 -15.18 -7.78
N ARG A 91 9.26 -14.09 -7.89
CA ARG A 91 8.82 -12.73 -7.54
C ARG A 91 8.13 -12.68 -6.17
N GLY A 92 8.69 -13.41 -5.20
CA GLY A 92 8.15 -13.51 -3.84
C GLY A 92 7.03 -14.53 -3.63
N HIS A 93 6.46 -15.11 -4.68
CA HIS A 93 5.35 -16.06 -4.59
C HIS A 93 5.83 -17.51 -4.58
N ARG A 94 5.27 -18.34 -3.69
CA ARG A 94 5.49 -19.78 -3.67
C ARG A 94 4.62 -20.41 -4.77
N VAL A 95 5.28 -20.90 -5.82
CA VAL A 95 4.63 -21.48 -6.99
C VAL A 95 4.92 -22.97 -7.06
N GLU A 96 3.90 -23.75 -7.41
CA GLU A 96 4.07 -25.16 -7.75
C GLU A 96 4.13 -25.33 -9.27
N PRO A 97 5.30 -25.61 -9.87
CA PRO A 97 5.39 -25.77 -11.33
C PRO A 97 4.49 -26.89 -11.87
N GLY A 98 4.16 -27.88 -11.03
CA GLY A 98 3.20 -28.93 -11.35
C GLY A 98 1.78 -28.43 -11.58
N GLU A 99 1.35 -27.37 -10.88
CA GLU A 99 0.04 -26.72 -11.07
C GLU A 99 -0.04 -26.05 -12.44
N ILE A 100 1.01 -25.32 -12.81
CA ILE A 100 1.10 -24.67 -14.12
C ILE A 100 1.13 -25.72 -15.24
N ALA A 101 1.89 -26.80 -15.05
CA ALA A 101 1.90 -27.92 -15.98
C ALA A 101 0.52 -28.60 -16.12
N ASN A 102 -0.28 -28.66 -15.05
CA ASN A 102 -1.66 -29.13 -15.11
C ASN A 102 -2.53 -28.21 -15.94
N VAL A 103 -2.47 -26.90 -15.71
CA VAL A 103 -3.24 -25.92 -16.50
C VAL A 103 -2.87 -25.99 -17.97
N LEU A 104 -1.59 -26.09 -18.30
CA LEU A 104 -1.14 -26.25 -19.69
C LEU A 104 -1.71 -27.50 -20.36
N ARG A 105 -1.78 -28.62 -19.64
CA ARG A 105 -2.36 -29.89 -20.13
C ARG A 105 -3.87 -29.82 -20.38
N THR A 106 -4.57 -28.80 -19.89
CA THR A 106 -5.99 -28.60 -20.21
C THR A 106 -6.20 -27.96 -21.59
N HIS A 107 -5.14 -27.40 -22.21
CA HIS A 107 -5.22 -26.87 -23.57
C HIS A 107 -5.31 -28.01 -24.59
N SER A 108 -6.24 -27.92 -25.55
CA SER A 108 -6.55 -29.01 -26.48
C SER A 108 -5.38 -29.45 -27.37
N THR A 109 -4.41 -28.57 -27.60
CA THR A 109 -3.23 -28.82 -28.42
C THR A 109 -2.04 -29.43 -27.66
N VAL A 110 -2.06 -29.41 -26.32
CA VAL A 110 -0.94 -29.86 -25.46
C VAL A 110 -1.12 -31.32 -25.07
N ARG A 111 -0.12 -32.15 -25.39
CA ARG A 111 -0.06 -33.58 -25.04
C ARG A 111 0.65 -33.83 -23.71
N GLU A 112 1.81 -33.19 -23.53
CA GLU A 112 2.59 -33.23 -22.30
C GLU A 112 3.12 -31.83 -21.98
N ALA A 113 3.26 -31.52 -20.70
CA ALA A 113 3.86 -30.26 -20.25
C ALA A 113 4.72 -30.52 -19.01
N ALA A 114 5.85 -29.84 -18.95
CA ALA A 114 6.69 -29.72 -17.76
C ALA A 114 7.06 -28.26 -17.57
N VAL A 115 6.96 -27.76 -16.35
CA VAL A 115 7.37 -26.40 -16.01
C VAL A 115 8.52 -26.50 -15.04
N VAL A 116 9.57 -25.72 -15.28
CA VAL A 116 10.77 -25.69 -14.45
C VAL A 116 11.15 -24.25 -14.16
N LEU A 117 11.73 -24.03 -12.98
CA LEU A 117 12.42 -22.79 -12.68
C LEU A 117 13.81 -22.81 -13.30
N ARG A 118 14.15 -21.77 -14.05
CA ARG A 118 15.52 -21.46 -14.42
C ARG A 118 15.95 -20.20 -13.67
N ARG A 119 17.16 -20.21 -13.13
CA ARG A 119 17.80 -19.02 -12.55
C ARG A 119 18.81 -18.55 -13.59
N ASP A 120 18.59 -17.36 -14.16
CA ASP A 120 19.53 -16.69 -15.05
C ASP A 120 20.18 -15.49 -14.32
N GLU A 121 20.97 -14.68 -15.03
CA GLU A 121 21.64 -13.48 -14.48
C GLU A 121 20.64 -12.41 -14.01
N ASP A 122 19.42 -12.41 -14.55
CA ASP A 122 18.37 -11.43 -14.29
C ASP A 122 17.31 -11.92 -13.29
N GLY A 123 17.39 -13.20 -12.90
CA GLY A 123 16.65 -13.78 -11.79
C GLY A 123 15.92 -15.11 -12.09
N PRO A 124 15.10 -15.58 -11.14
CA PRO A 124 14.32 -16.81 -11.28
C PRO A 124 13.12 -16.63 -12.23
N ARG A 125 13.04 -17.41 -13.31
CA ARG A 125 11.92 -17.43 -14.28
C ARG A 125 11.38 -18.83 -14.56
N LEU A 126 10.06 -18.94 -14.76
CA LEU A 126 9.39 -20.21 -15.14
C LEU A 126 9.51 -20.42 -16.64
N ILE A 127 9.94 -21.60 -17.06
CA ILE A 127 9.97 -22.03 -18.46
C ILE A 127 9.07 -23.25 -18.60
N ALA A 128 8.12 -23.18 -19.53
CA ALA A 128 7.24 -24.29 -19.87
C ALA A 128 7.78 -25.04 -21.09
N TYR A 129 8.08 -26.31 -20.93
CA TYR A 129 8.40 -27.23 -22.02
C TYR A 129 7.15 -28.02 -22.36
N VAL A 130 6.69 -27.89 -23.60
CA VAL A 130 5.39 -28.42 -24.03
C VAL A 130 5.55 -29.29 -25.25
N VAL A 131 4.83 -30.41 -25.26
CA VAL A 131 4.71 -31.27 -26.43
C VAL A 131 3.34 -31.01 -27.02
N THR A 132 3.29 -30.31 -28.16
CA THR A 132 2.04 -29.95 -28.83
C THR A 132 1.84 -30.76 -30.11
N ARG A 133 0.60 -30.87 -30.58
CA ARG A 133 0.28 -31.61 -31.82
C ARG A 133 0.78 -30.90 -33.09
N SER A 134 0.87 -29.57 -33.08
CA SER A 134 1.28 -28.74 -34.22
C SER A 134 2.66 -28.09 -34.07
N GLY A 135 3.28 -28.17 -32.89
CA GLY A 135 4.51 -27.42 -32.57
C GLY A 135 4.27 -25.97 -32.14
N GLU A 136 3.04 -25.46 -32.22
CA GLU A 136 2.70 -24.06 -31.92
C GLU A 136 2.46 -23.82 -30.43
N THR A 137 2.89 -22.65 -29.93
CA THR A 137 2.80 -22.27 -28.51
C THR A 137 2.15 -20.89 -28.27
N ALA A 138 1.76 -20.17 -29.33
CA ALA A 138 1.31 -18.76 -29.26
C ALA A 138 0.14 -18.53 -28.29
N GLU A 139 -0.82 -19.45 -28.24
CA GLU A 139 -2.04 -19.33 -27.42
C GLU A 139 -1.85 -19.77 -25.95
N LEU A 140 -0.70 -20.38 -25.61
CA LEU A 140 -0.49 -21.01 -24.31
C LEU A 140 -0.28 -19.99 -23.19
N ARG A 141 0.33 -18.83 -23.50
CA ARG A 141 0.48 -17.73 -22.55
C ARG A 141 -0.89 -17.23 -22.09
N ASP A 142 -1.76 -16.89 -23.04
CA ASP A 142 -3.10 -16.38 -22.76
C ASP A 142 -3.97 -17.44 -22.05
N HIS A 143 -3.80 -18.71 -22.41
CA HIS A 143 -4.49 -19.81 -21.74
C HIS A 143 -4.13 -19.92 -20.26
N CYS A 144 -2.85 -19.72 -19.91
CA CYS A 144 -2.37 -19.64 -18.54
C CYS A 144 -2.86 -18.37 -17.84
N ALA A 145 -2.70 -17.19 -18.45
CA ALA A 145 -3.07 -15.90 -17.84
C ALA A 145 -4.57 -15.81 -17.47
N ARG A 146 -5.46 -16.47 -18.22
CA ARG A 146 -6.90 -16.55 -17.88
C ARG A 146 -7.22 -17.42 -16.66
N ARG A 147 -6.29 -18.23 -16.17
CA ARG A 147 -6.55 -19.29 -15.16
C ARG A 147 -5.56 -19.30 -14.00
N LEU A 148 -4.46 -18.56 -14.14
CA LEU A 148 -3.37 -18.48 -13.19
C LEU A 148 -3.03 -17.02 -12.94
N PRO A 149 -2.63 -16.65 -11.72
CA PRO A 149 -2.06 -15.34 -11.44
C PRO A 149 -0.82 -15.04 -12.30
N ASP A 150 -0.54 -13.77 -12.57
CA ASP A 150 0.55 -13.33 -13.48
C ASP A 150 1.93 -13.91 -13.13
N HIS A 151 2.26 -14.03 -11.85
CA HIS A 151 3.54 -14.59 -11.40
C HIS A 151 3.68 -16.10 -11.67
N MET A 152 2.58 -16.81 -11.96
CA MET A 152 2.57 -18.22 -12.33
C MET A 152 2.60 -18.45 -13.84
N VAL A 153 2.45 -17.39 -14.65
CA VAL A 153 2.50 -17.49 -16.12
C VAL A 153 3.97 -17.66 -16.55
N PRO A 154 4.33 -18.75 -17.27
CA PRO A 154 5.69 -18.97 -17.74
C PRO A 154 6.22 -17.84 -18.61
N ALA A 155 7.51 -17.51 -18.44
CA ALA A 155 8.21 -16.50 -19.20
C ALA A 155 8.44 -16.95 -20.66
N ALA A 156 8.62 -18.25 -20.90
CA ALA A 156 8.77 -18.82 -22.24
C ALA A 156 8.07 -20.19 -22.35
N PHE A 157 7.69 -20.53 -23.58
CA PHE A 157 7.05 -21.80 -23.96
C PHE A 157 7.87 -22.48 -25.06
N VAL A 158 8.59 -23.53 -24.70
CA VAL A 158 9.52 -24.25 -25.59
C VAL A 158 8.81 -25.50 -26.12
N PRO A 159 8.51 -25.57 -27.43
CA PRO A 159 7.94 -26.77 -28.02
C PRO A 159 9.01 -27.89 -28.11
N LEU A 160 8.62 -29.12 -27.76
CA LEU A 160 9.44 -30.33 -27.88
C LEU A 160 8.65 -31.42 -28.60
N GLU A 161 9.34 -32.29 -29.34
CA GLU A 161 8.73 -33.51 -29.88
C GLU A 161 8.36 -34.51 -28.77
N VAL A 162 9.22 -34.60 -27.74
CA VAL A 162 9.02 -35.45 -26.56
C VAL A 162 9.72 -34.85 -25.33
N LEU A 163 9.15 -35.03 -24.14
CA LEU A 163 9.82 -34.66 -22.90
C LEU A 163 10.94 -35.67 -22.59
N PRO A 164 12.18 -35.23 -22.34
CA PRO A 164 13.27 -36.12 -22.01
C PRO A 164 13.03 -36.78 -20.66
N ARG A 165 13.28 -38.09 -20.57
CA ARG A 165 13.06 -38.89 -19.36
C ARG A 165 14.32 -39.64 -18.98
N THR A 166 14.59 -39.71 -17.68
CA THR A 166 15.61 -40.58 -17.09
C THR A 166 15.23 -42.07 -17.28
N PRO A 167 16.17 -43.02 -17.12
CA PRO A 167 15.87 -44.45 -17.17
C PRO A 167 14.77 -44.93 -16.21
N ASN A 168 14.51 -44.17 -15.14
CA ASN A 168 13.45 -44.43 -14.16
C ASN A 168 12.10 -43.76 -14.52
N GLY A 169 11.96 -43.24 -15.74
CA GLY A 169 10.71 -42.64 -16.26
C GLY A 169 10.40 -41.22 -15.77
N LYS A 170 11.23 -40.63 -14.90
CA LYS A 170 11.11 -39.23 -14.42
C LYS A 170 11.65 -38.24 -15.45
N LEU A 171 11.13 -37.01 -15.46
CA LEU A 171 11.64 -35.91 -16.28
C LEU A 171 13.15 -35.71 -16.08
N ASP A 172 13.91 -35.72 -17.16
CA ASP A 172 15.34 -35.40 -17.14
C ASP A 172 15.53 -33.90 -17.35
N ARG A 173 15.64 -33.16 -16.25
CA ARG A 173 15.76 -31.69 -16.26
C ARG A 173 17.08 -31.18 -16.84
N ALA A 174 18.11 -32.03 -16.88
CA ALA A 174 19.43 -31.70 -17.43
C ALA A 174 19.45 -31.83 -18.96
N ALA A 175 18.61 -32.71 -19.51
CA ALA A 175 18.44 -32.90 -20.95
C ALA A 175 17.42 -31.94 -21.60
N LEU A 176 16.80 -31.03 -20.83
CA LEU A 176 15.92 -30.00 -21.38
C LEU A 176 16.76 -28.94 -22.11
N PRO A 177 16.43 -28.62 -23.38
CA PRO A 177 17.20 -27.64 -24.15
C PRO A 177 17.15 -26.25 -23.51
N GLU A 178 18.18 -25.44 -23.73
CA GLU A 178 18.13 -24.05 -23.32
C GLU A 178 17.06 -23.30 -24.14
N PRO A 179 16.16 -22.55 -23.50
CA PRO A 179 15.25 -21.68 -24.24
C PRO A 179 16.09 -20.65 -24.98
N GLU A 180 15.79 -20.40 -26.25
CA GLU A 180 16.34 -19.24 -26.95
C GLU A 180 16.12 -18.01 -26.08
N ARG A 181 17.20 -17.26 -25.81
CA ARG A 181 17.19 -16.10 -24.91
C ARG A 181 16.12 -15.12 -25.37
N THR A 182 14.95 -15.21 -24.75
CA THR A 182 14.04 -14.09 -24.62
C THR A 182 14.52 -13.37 -23.37
N GLU A 183 15.11 -12.19 -23.56
CA GLU A 183 15.64 -11.34 -22.50
C GLU A 183 14.57 -11.13 -21.40
N PRO A 184 14.92 -11.30 -20.12
CA PRO A 184 14.02 -11.01 -19.00
C PRO A 184 14.20 -9.55 -18.54
N GLY A 185 13.08 -8.95 -18.11
CA GLY A 185 12.82 -7.55 -18.36
C GLY A 185 12.28 -7.46 -19.78
N THR A 186 11.10 -6.91 -19.99
CA THR A 186 10.64 -6.57 -21.35
C THR A 186 11.81 -5.84 -22.02
N ALA A 187 12.53 -6.51 -22.93
CA ALA A 187 13.54 -5.86 -23.75
C ALA A 187 12.85 -4.61 -24.26
N TYR A 188 13.33 -3.42 -23.89
CA TYR A 188 12.57 -2.20 -24.03
C TYR A 188 11.97 -2.15 -25.43
N VAL A 189 10.65 -2.33 -25.52
CA VAL A 189 9.93 -2.26 -26.78
C VAL A 189 9.33 -0.88 -26.83
N ALA A 190 9.83 -0.07 -27.77
CA ALA A 190 9.40 1.31 -27.90
C ALA A 190 7.89 1.39 -28.19
N PRO A 191 7.19 2.39 -27.63
CA PRO A 191 5.83 2.74 -28.04
C PRO A 191 5.72 2.94 -29.55
N GLU A 192 4.79 2.25 -30.19
CA GLU A 192 4.66 2.23 -31.66
C GLU A 192 3.67 3.30 -32.15
N THR A 193 2.49 3.35 -31.54
CA THR A 193 1.41 4.28 -31.92
C THR A 193 1.55 5.62 -31.21
N ASP A 194 0.93 6.68 -31.76
CA ASP A 194 0.95 7.99 -31.11
C ASP A 194 0.28 7.96 -29.72
N ALA A 195 -0.79 7.18 -29.56
CA ALA A 195 -1.40 6.94 -28.26
C ALA A 195 -0.46 6.22 -27.28
N GLU A 196 0.28 5.21 -27.75
CA GLU A 196 1.29 4.54 -26.92
C GLU A 196 2.40 5.51 -26.50
N LYS A 197 2.89 6.37 -27.42
CA LYS A 197 3.95 7.35 -27.12
C LYS A 197 3.49 8.37 -26.09
N THR A 198 2.31 8.95 -26.26
CA THR A 198 1.74 9.89 -25.30
C THR A 198 1.54 9.25 -23.92
N LEU A 199 1.04 8.00 -23.85
CA LEU A 199 0.92 7.29 -22.57
C LEU A 199 2.28 7.00 -21.93
N ALA A 200 3.29 6.64 -22.72
CA ALA A 200 4.64 6.42 -22.23
C ALA A 200 5.28 7.68 -21.66
N GLU A 201 5.10 8.82 -22.32
CA GLU A 201 5.58 10.12 -21.84
C GLU A 201 4.91 10.50 -20.51
N ILE A 202 3.58 10.33 -20.41
CA ILE A 202 2.84 10.57 -19.17
C ILE A 202 3.33 9.66 -18.05
N TRP A 203 3.53 8.36 -18.31
CA TRP A 203 4.01 7.42 -17.30
C TRP A 203 5.43 7.73 -16.85
N ALA A 204 6.32 8.04 -17.80
CA ALA A 204 7.69 8.44 -17.53
C ALA A 204 7.74 9.67 -16.59
N GLN A 205 6.91 10.69 -16.88
CA GLN A 205 6.80 11.89 -16.05
C GLN A 205 6.23 11.61 -14.66
N VAL A 206 5.14 10.84 -14.56
CA VAL A 206 4.48 10.55 -13.27
C VAL A 206 5.31 9.62 -12.39
N LEU A 207 6.01 8.66 -12.99
CA LEU A 207 6.83 7.68 -12.27
C LEU A 207 8.29 8.13 -12.07
N HIS A 208 8.68 9.28 -12.64
CA HIS A 208 10.05 9.81 -12.65
C HIS A 208 11.06 8.82 -13.25
N LEU A 209 10.75 8.33 -14.44
CA LEU A 209 11.57 7.38 -15.21
C LEU A 209 12.04 8.00 -16.51
N ASP A 210 13.25 7.66 -16.95
CA ASP A 210 13.79 8.15 -18.23
C ASP A 210 12.97 7.69 -19.44
N ARG A 211 12.46 6.44 -19.39
CA ARG A 211 11.68 5.83 -20.46
C ARG A 211 10.79 4.71 -19.94
N VAL A 212 9.66 4.51 -20.62
CA VAL A 212 8.72 3.42 -20.37
C VAL A 212 8.47 2.66 -21.68
N GLY A 213 8.65 1.34 -21.66
CA GLY A 213 8.36 0.44 -22.75
C GLY A 213 6.88 0.09 -22.85
N ARG A 214 6.42 -0.27 -24.05
CA ARG A 214 4.99 -0.52 -24.30
C ARG A 214 4.40 -1.70 -23.50
N HIS A 215 5.25 -2.63 -23.08
CA HIS A 215 4.88 -3.83 -22.30
C HIS A 215 5.26 -3.72 -20.82
N ASP A 216 5.78 -2.57 -20.39
CA ASP A 216 6.12 -2.37 -18.98
C ASP A 216 4.84 -2.26 -18.16
N ASN A 217 4.86 -2.91 -16.99
CA ASN A 217 3.71 -2.96 -16.09
C ASN A 217 3.75 -1.79 -15.10
N PHE A 218 2.69 -0.99 -15.04
CA PHE A 218 2.59 0.22 -14.21
C PHE A 218 2.96 -0.02 -12.74
N PHE A 219 2.40 -1.07 -12.14
CA PHE A 219 2.57 -1.36 -10.72
C PHE A 219 3.95 -1.93 -10.41
N THR A 220 4.55 -2.64 -11.37
CA THR A 220 5.92 -3.14 -11.26
C THR A 220 6.94 -2.00 -11.33
N LEU A 221 6.64 -0.96 -12.09
CA LEU A 221 7.43 0.28 -12.14
C LEU A 221 7.26 1.17 -10.89
N GLY A 222 6.51 0.71 -9.88
CA GLY A 222 6.28 1.44 -8.63
C GLY A 222 5.08 2.39 -8.67
N GLY A 223 4.21 2.25 -9.68
CA GLY A 223 2.92 2.91 -9.72
C GLY A 223 1.99 2.45 -8.59
N ASP A 224 1.21 3.39 -8.03
CA ASP A 224 0.20 3.13 -7.01
C ASP A 224 -1.18 3.69 -7.40
N SER A 225 -2.17 3.56 -6.51
CA SER A 225 -3.53 4.04 -6.76
C SER A 225 -3.63 5.56 -6.92
N ILE A 226 -2.77 6.35 -6.28
CA ILE A 226 -2.75 7.81 -6.39
C ILE A 226 -2.10 8.21 -7.72
N LEU A 227 -0.97 7.60 -8.07
CA LEU A 227 -0.29 7.82 -9.35
C LEU A 227 -1.19 7.44 -10.53
N SER A 228 -2.01 6.38 -10.38
CA SER A 228 -3.00 6.00 -11.40
C SER A 228 -4.02 7.10 -11.69
N ILE A 229 -4.44 7.88 -10.68
CA ILE A 229 -5.37 9.00 -10.85
C ILE A 229 -4.69 10.14 -11.60
N GLN A 230 -3.41 10.41 -11.33
CA GLN A 230 -2.63 11.42 -12.04
C GLN A 230 -2.44 11.05 -13.52
N VAL A 231 -2.08 9.80 -13.81
CA VAL A 231 -1.97 9.29 -15.18
C VAL A 231 -3.28 9.47 -15.94
N VAL A 232 -4.42 9.09 -15.34
CA VAL A 232 -5.73 9.24 -15.98
C VAL A 232 -6.08 10.71 -16.23
N ALA A 233 -5.77 11.58 -15.28
CA ALA A 233 -6.00 13.02 -15.41
C ALA A 233 -5.20 13.62 -16.58
N GLN A 234 -3.91 13.30 -16.67
CA GLN A 234 -3.02 13.79 -17.72
C GLN A 234 -3.36 13.17 -19.08
N ALA A 235 -3.67 11.88 -19.13
CA ALA A 235 -4.10 11.20 -20.36
C ALA A 235 -5.37 11.86 -20.93
N THR A 236 -6.33 12.19 -20.07
CA THR A 236 -7.58 12.86 -20.48
C THR A 236 -7.30 14.25 -21.07
N GLN A 237 -6.35 15.01 -20.49
CA GLN A 237 -5.92 16.30 -21.04
C GLN A 237 -5.23 16.15 -22.41
N ALA A 238 -4.51 15.05 -22.61
CA ALA A 238 -3.91 14.69 -23.89
C ALA A 238 -4.90 14.09 -24.90
N GLY A 239 -6.20 14.05 -24.57
CA GLY A 239 -7.25 13.52 -25.44
C GLY A 239 -7.45 12.01 -25.39
N ILE A 240 -6.80 11.32 -24.44
CA ILE A 240 -6.91 9.87 -24.23
C ILE A 240 -7.81 9.61 -23.01
N THR A 241 -9.05 9.19 -23.26
CA THR A 241 -10.01 8.94 -22.16
C THR A 241 -9.72 7.59 -21.50
N LEU A 242 -9.24 7.64 -20.26
CA LEU A 242 -9.01 6.48 -19.39
C LEU A 242 -9.84 6.58 -18.12
N THR A 243 -9.97 5.47 -17.40
CA THR A 243 -10.50 5.46 -16.02
C THR A 243 -9.54 4.69 -15.14
N PRO A 244 -9.47 4.99 -13.82
CA PRO A 244 -8.59 4.25 -12.92
C PRO A 244 -8.79 2.72 -12.99
N PRO A 245 -10.03 2.18 -13.02
CA PRO A 245 -10.24 0.73 -13.16
C PRO A 245 -9.62 0.11 -14.42
N LEU A 246 -9.58 0.83 -15.54
CA LEU A 246 -8.97 0.33 -16.77
C LEU A 246 -7.47 0.14 -16.62
N LEU A 247 -6.79 1.02 -15.88
CA LEU A 247 -5.35 0.90 -15.63
C LEU A 247 -5.03 -0.35 -14.78
N PHE A 248 -5.90 -0.71 -13.83
CA PHE A 248 -5.75 -1.96 -13.08
C PHE A 248 -6.03 -3.21 -13.91
N GLN A 249 -6.97 -3.14 -14.86
CA GLN A 249 -7.34 -4.27 -15.73
C GLN A 249 -6.36 -4.48 -16.89
N HIS A 250 -5.72 -3.39 -17.33
CA HIS A 250 -4.82 -3.33 -18.47
C HIS A 250 -3.55 -2.57 -18.06
N PRO A 251 -2.65 -3.21 -17.30
CA PRO A 251 -1.55 -2.53 -16.62
C PRO A 251 -0.35 -2.20 -17.51
N THR A 252 -0.46 -2.34 -18.84
CA THR A 252 0.59 -1.97 -19.80
C THR A 252 0.11 -0.94 -20.82
N ILE A 253 1.05 -0.18 -21.38
CA ILE A 253 0.77 0.87 -22.38
C ILE A 253 0.10 0.28 -23.62
N ALA A 254 0.60 -0.85 -24.13
CA ALA A 254 0.06 -1.50 -25.32
C ALA A 254 -1.40 -1.94 -25.10
N GLU A 255 -1.73 -2.49 -23.93
CA GLU A 255 -3.09 -2.90 -23.60
C GLU A 255 -4.02 -1.68 -23.48
N LEU A 256 -3.59 -0.60 -22.82
CA LEU A 256 -4.38 0.62 -22.68
C LEU A 256 -4.63 1.31 -24.02
N ALA A 257 -3.59 1.46 -24.84
CA ALA A 257 -3.71 2.07 -26.15
C ALA A 257 -4.64 1.27 -27.07
N ALA A 258 -4.62 -0.07 -26.98
CA ALA A 258 -5.48 -0.95 -27.77
C ALA A 258 -6.98 -0.83 -27.44
N LEU A 259 -7.34 -0.28 -26.27
CA LEU A 259 -8.74 -0.04 -25.93
C LEU A 259 -9.35 1.06 -26.80
N GLY A 260 -8.57 2.03 -27.27
CA GLY A 260 -9.07 3.24 -27.92
C GLY A 260 -9.94 4.11 -26.99
N PRO A 261 -10.48 5.26 -27.47
CA PRO A 261 -11.39 6.08 -26.68
C PRO A 261 -12.71 5.34 -26.46
N ARG A 262 -12.83 4.59 -25.36
CA ARG A 262 -13.98 3.70 -25.07
C ARG A 262 -14.99 4.26 -24.08
N VAL A 263 -14.74 5.42 -23.47
CA VAL A 263 -15.63 6.00 -22.48
C VAL A 263 -16.06 7.39 -22.95
N PRO A 264 -17.37 7.70 -23.03
CA PRO A 264 -17.82 9.07 -23.19
C PRO A 264 -17.24 9.89 -22.05
N ALA A 265 -16.52 10.98 -22.35
CA ALA A 265 -16.10 11.92 -21.32
C ALA A 265 -17.35 12.37 -20.54
N VAL A 266 -17.32 12.25 -19.21
CA VAL A 266 -18.37 12.81 -18.37
C VAL A 266 -18.27 14.33 -18.52
N GLU A 267 -19.17 14.93 -19.30
CA GLU A 267 -19.19 16.39 -19.46
C GLU A 267 -19.67 17.04 -18.17
N ALA A 268 -18.73 17.54 -17.37
CA ALA A 268 -19.03 18.35 -16.21
C ALA A 268 -19.43 19.78 -16.61
N ASP A 269 -20.36 20.36 -15.83
CA ASP A 269 -20.66 21.79 -15.94
C ASP A 269 -19.39 22.61 -15.65
N GLN A 270 -19.07 23.53 -16.57
CA GLN A 270 -17.90 24.40 -16.47
C GLN A 270 -18.21 25.69 -15.71
N GLY A 271 -19.48 25.96 -15.40
CA GLY A 271 -19.91 27.08 -14.59
C GLY A 271 -19.51 26.94 -13.10
N PRO A 272 -19.69 28.02 -12.33
CA PRO A 272 -19.56 27.96 -10.88
C PRO A 272 -20.74 27.19 -10.28
N VAL A 273 -20.45 26.17 -9.48
CA VAL A 273 -21.48 25.47 -8.70
C VAL A 273 -21.77 26.29 -7.44
N THR A 274 -23.06 26.36 -7.05
CA THR A 274 -23.55 27.06 -5.86
C THR A 274 -24.75 26.33 -5.24
N GLY A 275 -25.08 26.63 -3.99
CA GLY A 275 -26.27 26.12 -3.32
C GLY A 275 -26.02 24.90 -2.42
N PRO A 276 -27.09 24.25 -1.91
CA PRO A 276 -26.98 23.23 -0.87
C PRO A 276 -26.06 22.06 -1.23
N VAL A 277 -25.31 21.57 -0.25
CA VAL A 277 -24.42 20.41 -0.39
C VAL A 277 -24.72 19.41 0.72
N ARG A 278 -24.81 18.14 0.36
CA ARG A 278 -24.87 17.06 1.35
C ARG A 278 -23.47 16.79 1.88
N PRO A 279 -23.22 16.77 3.20
CA PRO A 279 -21.91 16.44 3.72
C PRO A 279 -21.50 15.01 3.32
N SER A 280 -20.24 14.83 2.90
CA SER A 280 -19.67 13.50 2.68
C SER A 280 -19.55 12.72 4.00
N PRO A 281 -19.38 11.38 3.97
CA PRO A 281 -19.22 10.60 5.20
C PRO A 281 -18.14 11.12 6.14
N VAL A 282 -16.97 11.51 5.61
CA VAL A 282 -15.89 12.07 6.42
C VAL A 282 -16.20 13.48 6.95
N GLN A 283 -16.93 14.31 6.18
CA GLN A 283 -17.41 15.60 6.68
C GLN A 283 -18.43 15.44 7.81
N ARG A 284 -19.33 14.44 7.73
CA ARG A 284 -20.24 14.09 8.83
C ARG A 284 -19.47 13.65 10.08
N TRP A 285 -18.52 12.74 9.91
CA TRP A 285 -17.65 12.30 11.00
C TRP A 285 -16.92 13.48 11.68
N PHE A 286 -16.43 14.45 10.90
CA PHE A 286 -15.83 15.67 11.43
C PHE A 286 -16.81 16.48 12.30
N PHE A 287 -18.05 16.68 11.83
CA PHE A 287 -19.06 17.40 12.61
C PHE A 287 -19.47 16.67 13.88
N GLU A 288 -19.41 15.33 13.90
CA GLU A 288 -19.67 14.49 15.07
C GLU A 288 -18.57 14.61 16.15
N GLN A 289 -17.36 15.08 15.80
CA GLN A 289 -16.28 15.29 16.78
C GLN A 289 -16.54 16.48 17.72
N ASP A 290 -17.48 17.37 17.38
CA ASP A 290 -17.86 18.57 18.13
C ASP A 290 -16.66 19.39 18.64
N LEU A 291 -15.72 19.67 17.73
CA LEU A 291 -14.50 20.40 18.07
C LEU A 291 -14.81 21.81 18.62
N PRO A 292 -14.07 22.30 19.64
CA PRO A 292 -14.30 23.62 20.24
C PRO A 292 -14.16 24.79 19.25
N ALA A 293 -13.19 24.69 18.33
CA ALA A 293 -12.93 25.68 17.29
C ALA A 293 -12.93 25.00 15.91
N PRO A 294 -14.10 24.68 15.34
CA PRO A 294 -14.20 23.92 14.09
C PRO A 294 -13.62 24.67 12.87
N HIS A 295 -13.33 25.96 13.01
CA HIS A 295 -12.64 26.76 12.00
C HIS A 295 -11.15 26.43 11.88
N HIS A 296 -10.51 25.97 12.96
CA HIS A 296 -9.09 25.64 12.99
C HIS A 296 -8.94 24.13 12.90
N TYR A 297 -9.20 23.61 11.71
CA TYR A 297 -9.02 22.22 11.33
C TYR A 297 -8.63 22.13 9.84
N ASN A 298 -7.38 22.46 9.57
CA ASN A 298 -6.88 22.68 8.21
C ASN A 298 -5.75 21.71 7.85
N GLN A 299 -5.33 21.77 6.61
CA GLN A 299 -4.04 21.28 6.14
C GLN A 299 -3.19 22.48 5.76
N ALA A 300 -1.88 22.29 5.78
CA ALA A 300 -0.93 23.33 5.43
C ALA A 300 0.19 22.75 4.58
N VAL A 301 0.60 23.52 3.57
CA VAL A 301 1.72 23.22 2.68
C VAL A 301 2.69 24.39 2.73
N LEU A 302 3.95 24.11 3.03
CA LEU A 302 5.01 25.11 3.00
C LEU A 302 5.82 24.97 1.71
N LEU A 303 6.02 26.09 1.03
CA LEU A 303 6.76 26.16 -0.22
C LEU A 303 7.96 27.09 -0.06
N ARG A 304 9.13 26.64 -0.52
CA ARG A 304 10.32 27.46 -0.66
C ARG A 304 10.27 28.17 -2.00
N VAL A 305 10.28 29.50 -1.97
CA VAL A 305 10.22 30.34 -3.17
C VAL A 305 11.61 30.46 -3.78
N ARG A 306 11.75 30.19 -5.09
CA ARG A 306 13.04 30.24 -5.80
C ARG A 306 13.47 31.66 -6.11
N GLU A 307 12.53 32.48 -6.57
CA GLU A 307 12.71 33.90 -6.88
C GLU A 307 11.55 34.72 -6.31
N PRO A 308 11.76 35.99 -5.89
CA PRO A 308 10.69 36.82 -5.36
C PRO A 308 9.44 36.83 -6.24
N LEU A 309 8.29 36.52 -5.64
CA LEU A 309 7.01 36.48 -6.33
C LEU A 309 6.41 37.88 -6.45
N ASP A 310 5.67 38.14 -7.53
CA ASP A 310 4.78 39.29 -7.62
C ASP A 310 3.52 39.02 -6.76
N PRO A 311 3.32 39.75 -5.65
CA PRO A 311 2.17 39.51 -4.78
C PRO A 311 0.83 39.77 -5.46
N VAL A 312 0.76 40.67 -6.45
CA VAL A 312 -0.46 40.98 -7.18
C VAL A 312 -0.84 39.83 -8.10
N ALA A 313 0.13 39.28 -8.83
CA ALA A 313 -0.07 38.08 -9.64
C ALA A 313 -0.45 36.88 -8.77
N LEU A 314 0.21 36.69 -7.62
CA LEU A 314 -0.08 35.62 -6.67
C LEU A 314 -1.51 35.71 -6.13
N GLU A 315 -1.94 36.89 -5.68
CA GLU A 315 -3.31 37.08 -5.18
C GLU A 315 -4.35 36.82 -6.28
N LYS A 316 -4.10 37.30 -7.51
CA LYS A 316 -4.97 37.03 -8.66
C LYS A 316 -5.10 35.53 -8.94
N SER A 317 -3.99 34.78 -8.88
CA SER A 317 -3.99 33.33 -9.08
C SER A 317 -4.75 32.60 -7.98
N LEU A 318 -4.54 32.95 -6.71
CA LEU A 318 -5.28 32.39 -5.58
C LEU A 318 -6.79 32.62 -5.70
N ARG A 319 -7.21 33.82 -6.11
CA ARG A 319 -8.62 34.14 -6.39
C ARG A 319 -9.18 33.29 -7.53
N ALA A 320 -8.41 33.10 -8.60
CA ALA A 320 -8.82 32.25 -9.72
C ALA A 320 -9.01 30.79 -9.27
N LEU A 321 -8.16 30.29 -8.37
CA LEU A 321 -8.30 28.96 -7.77
C LEU A 321 -9.60 28.82 -6.98
N VAL A 322 -9.92 29.77 -6.09
CA VAL A 322 -11.16 29.72 -5.29
C VAL A 322 -12.41 29.76 -6.17
N ILE A 323 -12.38 30.53 -7.27
CA ILE A 323 -13.48 30.58 -8.23
C ILE A 323 -13.61 29.26 -9.01
N HIS A 324 -12.49 28.68 -9.42
CA HIS A 324 -12.45 27.46 -10.20
C HIS A 324 -12.84 26.22 -9.37
N HIS A 325 -12.36 26.12 -8.14
CA HIS A 325 -12.58 24.99 -7.25
C HIS A 325 -13.74 25.24 -6.31
N ASP A 326 -14.92 24.71 -6.67
CA ASP A 326 -16.15 24.94 -5.92
C ASP A 326 -16.06 24.52 -4.44
N SER A 327 -15.23 23.51 -4.11
CA SER A 327 -15.00 23.08 -2.73
C SER A 327 -14.38 24.14 -1.84
N LEU A 328 -13.54 25.03 -2.39
CA LEU A 328 -12.91 26.13 -1.63
C LEU A 328 -13.90 27.22 -1.21
N ARG A 329 -15.14 27.16 -1.72
CA ARG A 329 -16.25 28.05 -1.39
C ARG A 329 -17.33 27.36 -0.55
N LEU A 330 -17.06 26.15 -0.04
CA LEU A 330 -17.97 25.47 0.88
C LEU A 330 -18.18 26.33 2.13
N ARG A 331 -19.43 26.45 2.54
CA ARG A 331 -19.82 26.99 3.84
C ARG A 331 -20.39 25.89 4.69
N ALA A 332 -20.09 25.94 5.98
CA ALA A 332 -20.70 25.09 6.99
C ALA A 332 -21.13 25.96 8.16
N PHE A 333 -22.39 25.83 8.57
CA PHE A 333 -22.97 26.57 9.67
C PHE A 333 -24.05 25.74 10.35
N ARG A 334 -24.32 26.02 11.62
CA ARG A 334 -25.42 25.37 12.33
C ARG A 334 -26.74 26.04 11.99
N SER A 335 -27.74 25.23 11.64
CA SER A 335 -29.12 25.67 11.53
C SER A 335 -29.67 26.13 12.89
N PRO A 336 -30.83 26.81 12.95
CA PRO A 336 -31.48 27.15 14.21
C PRO A 336 -31.75 25.94 15.13
N GLY A 337 -31.87 24.73 14.56
CA GLY A 337 -32.03 23.48 15.31
C GLY A 337 -30.73 22.87 15.84
N GLY A 338 -29.58 23.51 15.59
CA GLY A 338 -28.25 23.05 16.04
C GLY A 338 -27.55 22.07 15.10
N GLU A 339 -28.23 21.55 14.08
CA GLU A 339 -27.67 20.66 13.07
C GLU A 339 -26.77 21.40 12.09
N TRP A 340 -25.67 20.77 11.67
CA TRP A 340 -24.78 21.31 10.65
C TRP A 340 -25.42 21.25 9.25
N THR A 341 -25.40 22.38 8.56
CA THR A 341 -25.82 22.51 7.16
C THR A 341 -24.63 22.98 6.32
N MET A 342 -24.56 22.52 5.06
CA MET A 342 -23.55 22.94 4.10
C MET A 342 -24.14 23.48 2.80
N ASP A 343 -23.47 24.47 2.22
CA ASP A 343 -23.72 24.94 0.87
C ASP A 343 -22.42 25.40 0.19
N ILE A 344 -22.48 25.70 -1.11
CA ILE A 344 -21.40 26.38 -1.83
C ILE A 344 -21.81 27.82 -2.07
N ALA A 345 -21.00 28.76 -1.53
CA ALA A 345 -21.19 30.20 -1.71
C ALA A 345 -21.03 30.62 -3.19
N PRO A 346 -21.58 31.76 -3.64
CA PRO A 346 -21.28 32.31 -4.97
C PRO A 346 -19.77 32.48 -5.24
N PRO A 347 -19.31 32.58 -6.50
CA PRO A 347 -17.90 32.71 -6.87
C PRO A 347 -17.36 34.13 -6.60
N ILE A 348 -17.50 34.59 -5.36
CA ILE A 348 -17.09 35.91 -4.88
C ILE A 348 -16.05 35.68 -3.78
N VAL A 349 -14.91 36.37 -3.89
CA VAL A 349 -13.84 36.36 -2.88
C VAL A 349 -13.72 37.79 -2.33
N ASP A 350 -14.44 38.08 -1.26
CA ASP A 350 -14.52 39.41 -0.62
C ASP A 350 -13.68 39.52 0.66
N TYR A 351 -12.81 38.54 0.91
CA TYR A 351 -11.92 38.47 2.06
C TYR A 351 -10.43 38.50 1.65
N PRO A 352 -9.52 38.89 2.55
CA PRO A 352 -8.09 38.82 2.30
C PRO A 352 -7.63 37.36 2.22
N ILE A 353 -7.24 36.94 1.01
CA ILE A 353 -6.73 35.58 0.73
C ILE A 353 -5.21 35.47 0.86
N LEU A 354 -4.49 36.58 0.67
CA LEU A 354 -3.02 36.65 0.74
C LEU A 354 -2.61 37.64 1.85
N THR A 355 -1.73 37.18 2.73
CA THR A 355 -0.96 38.02 3.65
C THR A 355 0.47 38.10 3.15
N VAL A 356 1.00 39.30 2.96
CA VAL A 356 2.40 39.52 2.60
C VAL A 356 3.12 40.12 3.81
N ALA A 357 4.24 39.52 4.21
CA ALA A 357 5.03 39.98 5.35
C ALA A 357 6.51 40.09 4.96
N ASP A 358 7.09 41.29 5.10
CA ASP A 358 8.53 41.48 4.96
C ASP A 358 9.20 41.35 6.34
N LEU A 359 10.05 40.33 6.49
CA LEU A 359 10.80 40.06 7.72
C LEU A 359 12.30 40.38 7.60
N SER A 360 12.73 40.93 6.45
CA SER A 360 14.14 41.17 6.14
C SER A 360 14.80 42.18 7.10
N GLY A 361 14.04 43.17 7.56
CA GLY A 361 14.50 44.22 8.49
C GLY A 361 14.64 43.78 9.95
N LEU A 362 14.24 42.55 10.32
CA LEU A 362 14.34 42.05 11.69
C LEU A 362 15.67 41.33 11.96
N PRO A 363 16.26 41.47 13.17
CA PRO A 363 17.34 40.60 13.64
C PRO A 363 16.94 39.12 13.63
N GLY A 364 17.90 38.20 13.50
CA GLY A 364 17.64 36.77 13.25
C GLY A 364 16.74 36.09 14.28
N ASP A 365 16.94 36.34 15.57
CA ASP A 365 16.11 35.81 16.67
C ASP A 365 14.66 36.32 16.58
N ARG A 366 14.48 37.64 16.43
CA ARG A 366 13.16 38.27 16.27
C ARG A 366 12.48 37.88 14.97
N ARG A 367 13.25 37.63 13.91
CA ARG A 367 12.76 37.17 12.60
C ARG A 367 12.13 35.79 12.72
N THR A 368 12.81 34.85 13.40
CA THR A 368 12.29 33.49 13.62
C THR A 368 10.99 33.53 14.42
N THR A 369 10.96 34.22 15.55
CA THR A 369 9.73 34.35 16.36
C THR A 369 8.60 35.02 15.58
N ALA A 370 8.88 36.11 14.86
CA ALA A 370 7.86 36.77 14.04
C ALA A 370 7.33 35.86 12.91
N HIS A 371 8.19 35.05 12.32
CA HIS A 371 7.79 34.06 11.32
C HIS A 371 6.88 32.99 11.92
N GLU A 372 7.24 32.40 13.06
CA GLU A 372 6.42 31.43 13.79
C GLU A 372 5.05 31.99 14.16
N ASP A 373 4.99 33.22 14.68
CA ASP A 373 3.73 33.89 15.01
C ASP A 373 2.85 34.14 13.77
N LEU A 374 3.45 34.44 12.62
CA LEU A 374 2.72 34.62 11.37
C LEU A 374 2.17 33.29 10.85
N VAL A 375 2.96 32.22 10.90
CA VAL A 375 2.53 30.86 10.53
C VAL A 375 1.35 30.42 11.43
N ALA A 376 1.48 30.57 12.75
CA ALA A 376 0.41 30.23 13.69
C ALA A 376 -0.88 31.05 13.43
N ARG A 377 -0.74 32.34 13.13
CA ARG A 377 -1.90 33.18 12.75
C ARG A 377 -2.53 32.75 11.43
N ALA A 378 -1.74 32.41 10.42
CA ALA A 378 -2.23 31.96 9.12
C ALA A 378 -3.11 30.70 9.20
N GLN A 379 -2.79 29.79 10.13
CA GLN A 379 -3.54 28.55 10.40
C GLN A 379 -4.95 28.79 10.97
N THR A 380 -5.19 29.94 11.61
CA THR A 380 -6.46 30.26 12.29
C THR A 380 -7.35 31.24 11.51
N THR A 381 -7.01 31.51 10.26
CA THR A 381 -7.70 32.54 9.45
C THR A 381 -8.99 32.06 8.76
N HIS A 382 -9.29 30.76 8.78
CA HIS A 382 -10.43 30.19 8.08
C HIS A 382 -11.76 30.56 8.76
N ASP A 383 -12.82 30.65 7.95
CA ASP A 383 -14.18 30.93 8.42
C ASP A 383 -15.16 30.06 7.64
N LEU A 384 -15.75 29.08 8.33
CA LEU A 384 -16.66 28.09 7.75
C LEU A 384 -17.98 28.73 7.35
N ALA A 385 -18.47 29.72 8.11
CA ALA A 385 -19.73 30.36 7.83
C ALA A 385 -19.63 31.30 6.62
N ARG A 386 -18.45 31.87 6.37
CA ARG A 386 -18.18 32.71 5.19
C ARG A 386 -17.62 31.96 3.99
N GLY A 387 -17.14 30.73 4.16
CA GLY A 387 -16.48 29.97 3.09
C GLY A 387 -15.09 30.50 2.77
N LYS A 388 -14.41 31.05 3.78
CA LYS A 388 -12.99 31.40 3.71
C LYS A 388 -12.18 30.15 4.06
N LEU A 389 -11.95 29.30 3.06
CA LEU A 389 -11.34 27.98 3.27
C LEU A 389 -9.92 27.85 2.72
N LEU A 390 -9.36 28.90 2.09
CA LEU A 390 -7.98 28.96 1.62
C LEU A 390 -7.34 30.28 2.08
N HIS A 391 -6.10 30.22 2.54
CA HIS A 391 -5.28 31.38 2.86
C HIS A 391 -3.82 31.15 2.46
N ALA A 392 -3.12 32.23 2.11
CA ALA A 392 -1.72 32.23 1.77
C ALA A 392 -0.95 33.26 2.60
N LEU A 393 0.22 32.88 3.10
CA LEU A 393 1.18 33.76 3.74
C LEU A 393 2.48 33.74 2.93
N TYR A 394 2.86 34.90 2.39
CA TYR A 394 4.10 35.07 1.64
C TYR A 394 5.09 35.93 2.44
N THR A 395 6.29 35.40 2.71
CA THR A 395 7.33 36.05 3.53
C THR A 395 8.56 36.50 2.73
N GLY A 396 8.46 36.54 1.40
CA GLY A 396 9.61 36.76 0.50
C GLY A 396 10.28 35.45 0.07
N HIS A 397 10.66 34.63 1.04
CA HIS A 397 11.36 33.34 0.80
C HIS A 397 10.47 32.11 0.95
N HIS A 398 9.37 32.21 1.68
CA HIS A 398 8.44 31.11 1.88
C HIS A 398 7.02 31.53 1.51
N LEU A 399 6.28 30.57 0.95
CA LEU A 399 4.85 30.65 0.74
C LEU A 399 4.18 29.52 1.51
N LEU A 400 3.45 29.87 2.56
CA LEU A 400 2.59 28.94 3.31
C LEU A 400 1.19 29.01 2.73
N LEU A 401 0.65 27.88 2.31
CA LEU A 401 -0.75 27.72 1.92
C LEU A 401 -1.49 26.95 3.02
N THR A 402 -2.61 27.48 3.51
CA THR A 402 -3.46 26.79 4.48
C THR A 402 -4.86 26.60 3.90
N ALA A 403 -5.39 25.38 3.93
CA ALA A 403 -6.73 25.11 3.44
C ALA A 403 -7.51 24.22 4.41
N HIS A 404 -8.77 24.57 4.67
CA HIS A 404 -9.61 23.84 5.63
C HIS A 404 -9.90 22.42 5.13
N HIS A 405 -9.84 21.41 6.02
CA HIS A 405 -10.03 20.00 5.65
C HIS A 405 -11.37 19.71 4.97
N LEU A 406 -12.43 20.44 5.31
CA LEU A 406 -13.74 20.34 4.62
C LEU A 406 -13.65 20.50 3.10
N ALA A 407 -12.65 21.22 2.58
CA ALA A 407 -12.52 21.53 1.16
C ALA A 407 -11.35 20.83 0.46
N THR A 408 -10.47 20.16 1.20
CA THR A 408 -9.23 19.59 0.65
C THR A 408 -8.82 18.28 1.33
N ASP A 409 -8.16 17.44 0.55
CA ASP A 409 -7.47 16.22 0.96
C ASP A 409 -6.10 16.12 0.27
N GLY A 410 -5.37 15.03 0.52
CA GLY A 410 -4.02 14.84 -0.01
C GLY A 410 -3.93 14.80 -1.56
N ILE A 411 -4.98 14.37 -2.26
CA ILE A 411 -5.00 14.45 -3.74
C ILE A 411 -5.39 15.86 -4.20
N SER A 412 -6.33 16.51 -3.49
CA SER A 412 -6.74 17.89 -3.79
C SER A 412 -5.56 18.86 -3.72
N TRP A 413 -4.63 18.68 -2.79
CA TRP A 413 -3.41 19.49 -2.73
C TRP A 413 -2.56 19.41 -4.00
N ARG A 414 -2.40 18.22 -4.58
CA ARG A 414 -1.64 18.04 -5.84
C ARG A 414 -2.31 18.84 -6.97
N ILE A 415 -3.63 18.78 -7.07
CA ILE A 415 -4.42 19.55 -8.06
C ILE A 415 -4.29 21.05 -7.81
N LEU A 416 -4.41 21.50 -6.56
CA LEU A 416 -4.33 22.91 -6.19
C LEU A 416 -2.94 23.50 -6.47
N LEU A 417 -1.88 22.76 -6.17
CA LEU A 417 -0.50 23.18 -6.42
C LEU A 417 -0.19 23.26 -7.92
N GLU A 418 -0.62 22.26 -8.70
CA GLU A 418 -0.51 22.27 -10.16
C GLU A 418 -1.25 23.48 -10.76
N HIS A 419 -2.50 23.71 -10.34
CA HIS A 419 -3.32 24.81 -10.82
C HIS A 419 -2.79 26.18 -10.39
N LEU A 420 -2.26 26.31 -9.17
CA LEU A 420 -1.65 27.55 -8.71
C LEU A 420 -0.44 27.91 -9.56
N THR A 421 0.39 26.92 -9.86
CA THR A 421 1.58 27.07 -10.72
C THR A 421 1.16 27.53 -12.13
N ALA A 422 0.18 26.85 -12.73
CA ALA A 422 -0.35 27.22 -14.05
C ALA A 422 -0.93 28.65 -14.06
N ALA A 423 -1.79 28.99 -13.08
CA ALA A 423 -2.43 30.29 -13.00
C ALA A 423 -1.42 31.43 -12.78
N TYR A 424 -0.40 31.20 -11.93
CA TYR A 424 0.67 32.18 -11.69
C TYR A 424 1.56 32.38 -12.93
N GLY A 425 1.83 31.32 -13.68
CA GLY A 425 2.51 31.40 -14.99
C GLY A 425 1.67 32.04 -16.11
N GLY A 426 0.41 32.42 -15.84
CA GLY A 426 -0.50 33.00 -16.83
C GLY A 426 -1.22 31.99 -17.72
N THR A 427 -1.09 30.70 -17.44
CA THR A 427 -1.77 29.62 -18.15
C THR A 427 -3.22 29.48 -17.67
N ARG A 428 -4.14 29.21 -18.60
CA ARG A 428 -5.55 28.99 -18.27
C ARG A 428 -5.71 27.67 -17.51
N LEU A 429 -6.50 27.70 -16.42
CA LEU A 429 -6.85 26.49 -15.68
C LEU A 429 -7.59 25.47 -16.58
N PRO A 430 -7.33 24.17 -16.40
CA PRO A 430 -7.94 23.12 -17.21
C PRO A 430 -9.46 23.04 -16.99
N ARG A 431 -10.14 22.22 -17.79
CA ARG A 431 -11.59 22.00 -17.65
C ARG A 431 -11.90 21.33 -16.31
N LYS A 432 -13.06 21.70 -15.74
CA LYS A 432 -13.59 21.06 -14.53
C LYS A 432 -14.04 19.63 -14.83
N THR A 433 -13.88 18.77 -13.84
CA THR A 433 -14.48 17.42 -13.77
C THR A 433 -15.71 17.45 -12.85
N THR A 434 -16.31 16.29 -12.54
CA THR A 434 -17.57 16.22 -11.79
C THR A 434 -17.49 16.96 -10.45
N SER A 435 -18.41 17.89 -10.18
CA SER A 435 -18.34 18.72 -8.96
C SER A 435 -18.52 17.91 -7.68
N PHE A 436 -17.94 18.40 -6.58
CA PHE A 436 -18.09 17.79 -5.25
C PHE A 436 -19.56 17.70 -4.82
N GLN A 437 -20.36 18.72 -5.12
CA GLN A 437 -21.81 18.72 -4.86
C GLN A 437 -22.53 17.61 -5.64
N HIS A 438 -22.21 17.42 -6.92
CA HIS A 438 -22.82 16.36 -7.70
C HIS A 438 -22.44 14.99 -7.12
N TRP A 439 -21.15 14.77 -6.85
CA TRP A 439 -20.68 13.54 -6.24
C TRP A 439 -21.36 13.20 -4.91
N THR A 440 -21.43 14.16 -3.98
CA THR A 440 -22.06 13.94 -2.66
C THR A 440 -23.57 13.66 -2.73
N ARG A 441 -24.26 14.07 -3.80
CA ARG A 441 -25.68 13.77 -4.02
C ARG A 441 -25.91 12.28 -4.25
N ASP A 442 -24.98 11.64 -4.96
CA ASP A 442 -25.09 10.25 -5.40
C ASP A 442 -24.48 9.25 -4.40
N LEU A 443 -23.86 9.74 -3.33
CA LEU A 443 -23.36 8.89 -2.24
C LEU A 443 -24.53 8.22 -1.51
N ALA A 444 -24.45 6.91 -1.31
CA ALA A 444 -25.41 6.19 -0.48
C ALA A 444 -25.45 6.75 0.95
N ASP A 445 -26.63 6.75 1.59
CA ASP A 445 -26.82 7.19 2.98
C ASP A 445 -26.54 6.05 3.97
N GLU A 446 -25.44 5.35 3.77
CA GLU A 446 -25.09 4.20 4.59
C GLU A 446 -24.34 4.65 5.84
N ARG A 447 -24.88 4.25 6.99
CA ARG A 447 -24.27 4.37 8.32
C ARG A 447 -24.11 2.96 8.87
N PRO A 448 -23.07 2.21 8.46
CA PRO A 448 -22.77 0.95 9.14
C PRO A 448 -22.56 1.23 10.64
N GLU A 449 -22.83 0.23 11.50
CA GLU A 449 -22.60 0.29 12.97
C GLU A 449 -21.12 0.63 13.30
N PRO A 450 -20.56 0.57 14.52
CA PRO A 450 -19.09 0.58 14.74
C PRO A 450 -18.54 -0.85 14.87
N ALA A 451 -17.33 -1.16 14.36
CA ALA A 451 -16.76 -2.49 14.59
C ALA A 451 -16.30 -2.58 16.05
N ALA A 452 -16.47 -3.74 16.69
CA ALA A 452 -15.92 -3.92 18.03
C ALA A 452 -14.39 -3.99 17.94
N THR A 453 -13.70 -3.10 18.65
CA THR A 453 -12.24 -3.07 18.72
C THR A 453 -11.78 -3.22 20.17
N GLU A 454 -10.68 -3.95 20.37
CA GLU A 454 -10.05 -4.02 21.68
C GLU A 454 -9.13 -2.82 21.91
N PRO A 455 -9.11 -2.21 23.11
CA PRO A 455 -8.22 -1.09 23.40
C PRO A 455 -6.74 -1.47 23.39
N ILE A 456 -5.89 -0.52 23.01
CA ILE A 456 -4.43 -0.61 23.08
C ILE A 456 -3.92 -0.18 24.47
N PRO A 457 -2.71 -0.61 24.89
CA PRO A 457 -2.14 -0.25 26.19
C PRO A 457 -1.95 1.27 26.37
N ARG A 458 -2.25 1.80 27.57
CA ARG A 458 -1.96 3.18 27.99
C ARG A 458 -0.99 3.15 29.17
N GLU A 459 0.09 3.92 29.11
CA GLU A 459 1.24 3.80 30.03
C GLU A 459 1.28 4.83 31.17
N ARG A 460 0.45 5.89 31.10
CA ARG A 460 0.52 7.03 32.03
C ARG A 460 -0.85 7.46 32.55
N ALA A 461 -1.72 8.02 31.70
CA ALA A 461 -3.04 8.50 32.12
C ALA A 461 -4.15 7.49 31.80
N GLU A 462 -5.12 7.38 32.71
CA GLU A 462 -6.30 6.52 32.53
C GLU A 462 -7.41 7.21 31.72
N SER A 463 -7.40 8.55 31.64
CA SER A 463 -8.46 9.33 30.99
C SER A 463 -8.11 9.68 29.52
N PRO A 464 -8.96 9.30 28.54
CA PRO A 464 -8.79 9.69 27.14
C PRO A 464 -8.91 11.20 26.88
N GLU A 465 -9.45 11.96 27.84
CA GLU A 465 -9.71 13.41 27.68
C GLU A 465 -8.44 14.24 27.50
N VAL A 466 -7.28 13.69 27.89
CA VAL A 466 -5.97 14.33 27.74
C VAL A 466 -5.41 14.26 26.30
N ASN A 467 -6.03 13.46 25.41
CA ASN A 467 -5.62 13.30 24.02
C ASN A 467 -6.12 14.46 23.16
N THR A 468 -5.43 15.60 23.22
CA THR A 468 -5.73 16.78 22.42
C THR A 468 -4.64 17.06 21.37
N TYR A 469 -4.93 17.89 20.37
CA TYR A 469 -3.93 18.31 19.38
C TYR A 469 -2.78 19.09 20.03
N GLY A 470 -3.04 19.91 21.04
CA GLY A 470 -1.99 20.68 21.75
C GLY A 470 -1.04 19.82 22.59
N ASN A 471 -1.53 18.68 23.08
CA ASN A 471 -0.70 17.73 23.81
C ASN A 471 0.04 16.75 22.90
N ALA A 472 -0.27 16.69 21.60
CA ALA A 472 0.33 15.72 20.70
C ALA A 472 1.84 15.95 20.51
N ARG A 473 2.56 14.84 20.29
CA ARG A 473 3.97 14.83 19.90
C ARG A 473 4.15 13.85 18.75
N THR A 474 5.17 14.12 17.94
CA THR A 474 5.47 13.30 16.76
C THR A 474 6.86 12.72 16.86
N VAL A 475 6.98 11.42 16.57
CA VAL A 475 8.25 10.75 16.27
C VAL A 475 8.29 10.54 14.76
N THR A 476 9.36 10.99 14.13
CA THR A 476 9.58 10.82 12.68
C THR A 476 10.72 9.84 12.47
N THR A 477 10.49 8.82 11.64
CA THR A 477 11.53 7.89 11.19
C THR A 477 11.57 7.84 9.68
N SER A 478 12.71 7.41 9.13
CA SER A 478 12.90 7.28 7.69
C SER A 478 13.64 6.01 7.31
N LEU A 479 13.38 5.51 6.12
CA LEU A 479 13.99 4.33 5.51
C LEU A 479 14.16 4.59 4.02
N GLU A 480 15.32 4.28 3.45
CA GLU A 480 15.52 4.19 2.00
C GLU A 480 15.25 2.73 1.59
N PRO A 481 14.04 2.38 1.14
CA PRO A 481 13.72 0.99 0.90
C PRO A 481 14.44 0.51 -0.37
N ARG A 482 14.98 -0.72 -0.33
CA ARG A 482 15.65 -1.35 -1.47
C ARG A 482 14.72 -1.60 -2.67
N ARG A 483 13.42 -1.53 -2.45
CA ARG A 483 12.34 -1.74 -3.43
C ARG A 483 11.19 -0.77 -3.16
N PRO A 484 10.37 -0.43 -4.16
CA PRO A 484 9.16 0.35 -3.93
C PRO A 484 8.28 -0.25 -2.83
N VAL A 485 7.87 0.57 -1.86
CA VAL A 485 6.93 0.17 -0.81
C VAL A 485 5.48 0.39 -1.26
N THR A 486 4.61 -0.51 -0.83
CA THR A 486 3.18 -0.46 -1.10
C THR A 486 2.39 -0.42 0.21
N GLN A 487 1.12 -0.01 0.15
CA GLN A 487 0.28 0.15 1.34
C GLN A 487 0.12 -1.16 2.14
N ASP A 488 -0.02 -2.28 1.43
CA ASP A 488 -0.17 -3.63 2.00
C ASP A 488 1.11 -4.11 2.69
N VAL A 489 2.29 -3.79 2.16
CA VAL A 489 3.58 -4.06 2.82
C VAL A 489 3.66 -3.28 4.13
N LEU A 490 3.35 -1.98 4.09
CA LEU A 490 3.40 -1.12 5.29
C LEU A 490 2.35 -1.55 6.33
N LEU A 491 1.12 -1.89 5.91
CA LEU A 491 0.09 -2.39 6.83
C LEU A 491 0.49 -3.73 7.46
N THR A 492 1.13 -4.61 6.70
CA THR A 492 1.65 -5.89 7.22
C THR A 492 2.72 -5.64 8.27
N ALA A 493 3.69 -4.77 7.98
CA ALA A 493 4.74 -4.39 8.93
C ALA A 493 4.18 -3.74 10.19
N LEU A 494 3.17 -2.87 10.05
CA LEU A 494 2.48 -2.24 11.17
C LEU A 494 1.73 -3.28 12.02
N ALA A 495 1.02 -4.22 11.38
CA ALA A 495 0.33 -5.30 12.07
C ALA A 495 1.29 -6.11 12.94
N HIS A 496 2.44 -6.54 12.41
CA HIS A 496 3.45 -7.27 13.18
C HIS A 496 4.03 -6.44 14.34
N THR A 497 4.28 -5.16 14.09
CA THR A 497 4.82 -4.23 15.09
C THR A 497 3.87 -4.09 16.27
N ILE A 498 2.60 -3.77 15.99
CA ILE A 498 1.60 -3.55 17.03
C ILE A 498 1.19 -4.87 17.70
N ALA A 499 1.00 -5.95 16.94
CA ALA A 499 0.65 -7.27 17.47
C ALA A 499 1.64 -7.74 18.53
N THR A 500 2.93 -7.50 18.28
CA THR A 500 3.96 -7.88 19.24
C THR A 500 3.94 -6.99 20.48
N TRP A 501 3.73 -5.69 20.33
CA TRP A 501 3.65 -4.76 21.45
C TRP A 501 2.46 -5.03 22.37
N ILE A 502 1.28 -5.32 21.80
CA ILE A 502 0.07 -5.60 22.58
C ILE A 502 -0.05 -7.06 23.02
N HIS A 503 0.88 -7.92 22.59
CA HIS A 503 0.89 -9.37 22.80
C HIS A 503 -0.39 -10.08 22.31
N ARG A 504 -0.93 -9.66 21.16
CA ARG A 504 -2.12 -10.26 20.53
C ARG A 504 -1.88 -10.43 19.03
N PRO A 505 -2.29 -11.55 18.41
CA PRO A 505 -2.05 -11.79 16.99
C PRO A 505 -2.91 -10.91 16.09
N THR A 506 -4.06 -10.43 16.58
CA THR A 506 -5.03 -9.67 15.81
C THR A 506 -5.02 -8.20 16.22
N VAL A 507 -4.96 -7.31 15.25
CA VAL A 507 -4.97 -5.85 15.45
C VAL A 507 -5.98 -5.22 14.48
N THR A 508 -6.72 -4.22 14.95
CA THR A 508 -7.60 -3.42 14.09
C THR A 508 -7.02 -2.01 13.91
N PHE A 509 -6.98 -1.55 12.66
CA PHE A 509 -6.55 -0.22 12.27
C PHE A 509 -7.68 0.51 11.58
N ASP A 510 -7.81 1.81 11.80
CA ASP A 510 -8.57 2.66 10.89
C ASP A 510 -7.65 3.05 9.73
N VAL A 511 -7.95 2.53 8.54
CA VAL A 511 -7.12 2.74 7.35
C VAL A 511 -7.71 3.83 6.48
N GLU A 512 -6.95 4.89 6.30
CA GLU A 512 -7.31 5.99 5.43
C GLU A 512 -7.01 5.68 3.97
N HIS A 513 -7.99 5.97 3.12
CA HIS A 513 -7.87 5.89 1.67
C HIS A 513 -8.36 7.19 1.03
N HIS A 514 -7.85 7.49 -0.15
CA HIS A 514 -8.19 8.71 -0.89
C HIS A 514 -9.67 8.84 -1.32
N GLY A 515 -10.45 7.75 -1.27
CA GLY A 515 -11.91 7.76 -1.48
C GLY A 515 -12.44 7.98 -2.90
N ARG A 516 -11.56 8.17 -3.90
CA ARG A 516 -11.94 8.39 -5.32
C ARG A 516 -12.17 7.11 -6.14
N THR A 517 -12.12 5.93 -5.51
CA THR A 517 -12.21 4.62 -6.20
C THR A 517 -13.65 4.11 -6.45
N HIS A 518 -14.68 4.73 -5.86
CA HIS A 518 -16.09 4.24 -5.92
C HIS A 518 -17.02 5.15 -6.72
N ALA A 519 -16.50 5.85 -7.73
CA ALA A 519 -17.31 6.78 -8.50
C ALA A 519 -17.34 6.39 -10.00
N PRO A 520 -17.86 5.19 -10.36
CA PRO A 520 -17.84 4.72 -11.75
C PRO A 520 -18.59 5.64 -12.72
N THR A 521 -19.51 6.45 -12.21
CA THR A 521 -20.30 7.42 -12.97
C THR A 521 -19.78 8.86 -12.86
N HIS A 522 -18.70 9.10 -12.11
CA HIS A 522 -18.16 10.44 -11.87
C HIS A 522 -16.69 10.51 -12.23
N ASP A 523 -16.31 11.59 -12.92
CA ASP A 523 -14.89 11.93 -13.08
C ASP A 523 -14.47 12.80 -11.89
N LEU A 524 -13.70 12.23 -10.97
CA LEU A 524 -13.14 12.92 -9.79
C LEU A 524 -11.65 13.20 -9.93
N THR A 525 -11.07 13.05 -11.12
CA THR A 525 -9.62 13.13 -11.32
C THR A 525 -9.06 14.53 -11.01
N ARG A 526 -9.84 15.58 -11.28
CA ARG A 526 -9.45 16.99 -11.04
C ARG A 526 -10.36 17.73 -10.06
N THR A 527 -11.30 17.03 -9.43
CA THR A 527 -12.20 17.63 -8.45
C THR A 527 -11.47 17.78 -7.13
N THR A 528 -11.57 18.96 -6.51
CA THR A 528 -11.08 19.21 -5.15
C THR A 528 -12.21 19.03 -4.15
N GLY A 529 -11.88 18.63 -2.92
CA GLY A 529 -12.83 18.34 -1.87
C GLY A 529 -12.26 17.36 -0.85
N TRP A 530 -13.06 16.99 0.15
CA TRP A 530 -12.69 15.95 1.11
C TRP A 530 -13.34 14.63 0.76
N PHE A 531 -12.61 13.81 -0.01
CA PHE A 531 -13.11 12.52 -0.52
C PHE A 531 -12.76 11.34 0.37
N THR A 532 -11.80 11.53 1.28
CA THR A 532 -11.25 10.51 2.15
C THR A 532 -12.28 9.54 2.72
N THR A 533 -11.98 8.26 2.63
CA THR A 533 -12.71 7.18 3.30
C THR A 533 -11.82 6.56 4.36
N ILE A 534 -12.35 6.39 5.57
CA ILE A 534 -11.64 5.76 6.68
C ILE A 534 -12.45 4.53 7.07
N HIS A 535 -11.85 3.35 7.01
CA HIS A 535 -12.54 2.11 7.36
C HIS A 535 -11.67 1.24 8.27
N PRO A 536 -12.28 0.45 9.15
CA PRO A 536 -11.55 -0.43 10.03
C PRO A 536 -11.07 -1.65 9.23
N LEU A 537 -9.80 -2.00 9.41
CA LEU A 537 -9.17 -3.18 8.84
C LEU A 537 -8.57 -4.01 9.98
N THR A 538 -9.10 -5.22 10.16
CA THR A 538 -8.61 -6.17 11.16
C THR A 538 -7.66 -7.18 10.52
N LEU A 539 -6.40 -7.14 10.94
CA LEU A 539 -5.33 -7.99 10.44
C LEU A 539 -4.92 -8.99 11.51
N THR A 540 -4.80 -10.27 11.14
CA THR A 540 -4.23 -11.32 11.99
C THR A 540 -2.83 -11.69 11.51
N THR A 541 -1.85 -11.43 12.36
CA THR A 541 -0.45 -11.73 12.14
C THR A 541 -0.16 -13.22 12.34
N THR A 542 0.74 -13.74 11.54
CA THR A 542 1.26 -15.12 11.66
C THR A 542 2.76 -15.08 11.91
N HIS A 543 3.43 -16.22 12.06
CA HIS A 543 4.89 -16.21 12.20
C HIS A 543 5.62 -15.92 10.88
N ASP A 544 4.94 -16.15 9.75
CA ASP A 544 5.44 -15.92 8.41
C ASP A 544 4.89 -14.59 7.87
N PRO A 545 5.72 -13.55 7.73
CA PRO A 545 5.26 -12.26 7.21
C PRO A 545 4.66 -12.34 5.81
N HIS A 546 5.08 -13.32 4.99
CA HIS A 546 4.53 -13.50 3.66
C HIS A 546 3.06 -13.94 3.71
N THR A 547 2.72 -14.88 4.59
CA THR A 547 1.33 -15.30 4.80
C THR A 547 0.46 -14.13 5.27
N THR A 548 0.96 -13.31 6.21
CA THR A 548 0.24 -12.11 6.67
C THR A 548 0.09 -11.08 5.55
N LEU A 549 1.09 -10.92 4.69
CA LEU A 549 1.02 -10.04 3.53
C LEU A 549 -0.05 -10.50 2.53
N GLN A 550 -0.12 -11.79 2.20
CA GLN A 550 -1.15 -12.32 1.30
C GLN A 550 -2.56 -12.10 1.87
N HIS A 551 -2.76 -12.33 3.16
CA HIS A 551 -4.03 -12.02 3.82
C HIS A 551 -4.36 -10.53 3.76
N THR A 552 -3.38 -9.67 4.00
CA THR A 552 -3.53 -8.21 3.93
C THR A 552 -3.94 -7.77 2.51
N LYS A 553 -3.26 -8.28 1.47
CA LYS A 553 -3.61 -8.02 0.06
C LYS A 553 -5.05 -8.42 -0.25
N ASN A 554 -5.45 -9.65 0.13
CA ASN A 554 -6.80 -10.14 -0.10
C ASN A 554 -7.84 -9.26 0.62
N GLN A 555 -7.62 -8.96 1.90
CA GLN A 555 -8.54 -8.12 2.66
C GLN A 555 -8.65 -6.70 2.10
N LEU A 556 -7.56 -6.09 1.63
CA LEU A 556 -7.62 -4.76 0.99
C LEU A 556 -8.36 -4.75 -0.35
N SER A 557 -8.37 -5.90 -1.05
CA SER A 557 -9.12 -6.08 -2.30
C SER A 557 -10.61 -6.33 -2.07
N GLU A 558 -10.96 -7.06 -1.01
CA GLU A 558 -12.34 -7.39 -0.62
C GLU A 558 -12.97 -6.35 0.31
N ALA A 559 -12.15 -5.47 0.90
CA ALA A 559 -12.59 -4.51 1.91
C ALA A 559 -13.74 -3.67 1.38
N ASP A 560 -14.83 -3.71 2.12
CA ASP A 560 -15.91 -2.77 1.95
C ASP A 560 -15.46 -1.40 2.47
N ARG A 561 -15.05 -0.53 1.55
CA ARG A 561 -14.40 0.76 1.85
C ARG A 561 -15.38 1.84 2.35
N ARG A 562 -16.51 1.45 2.93
CA ARG A 562 -17.46 2.37 3.57
C ARG A 562 -16.83 3.04 4.79
N HIS A 563 -17.03 4.34 4.90
CA HIS A 563 -16.46 5.16 5.96
C HIS A 563 -17.08 4.82 7.33
N ARG A 564 -16.29 4.26 8.25
CA ARG A 564 -16.73 3.73 9.56
C ARG A 564 -15.57 3.65 10.58
N PRO A 565 -14.93 4.76 10.95
CA PRO A 565 -13.82 4.73 11.89
C PRO A 565 -14.24 4.14 13.25
N SER A 566 -13.41 3.26 13.81
CA SER A 566 -13.67 2.63 15.12
C SER A 566 -12.41 2.27 15.92
N ALA A 567 -11.23 2.24 15.30
CA ALA A 567 -9.99 1.84 15.95
C ALA A 567 -9.31 3.00 16.70
N GLU A 568 -8.51 2.66 17.72
CA GLU A 568 -7.66 3.63 18.44
C GLU A 568 -6.37 3.98 17.68
N ILE A 569 -6.04 3.22 16.62
CA ILE A 569 -4.88 3.44 15.76
C ILE A 569 -5.36 3.77 14.34
N ARG A 570 -4.89 4.90 13.78
CA ARG A 570 -5.04 5.22 12.36
C ARG A 570 -3.77 4.91 11.59
N PHE A 571 -3.91 4.37 10.39
CA PHE A 571 -2.86 4.26 9.40
C PHE A 571 -3.26 4.99 8.11
N ASN A 572 -2.36 5.81 7.59
CA ASN A 572 -2.53 6.52 6.34
C ASN A 572 -1.25 6.43 5.51
N TYR A 573 -1.39 6.07 4.23
CA TYR A 573 -0.29 6.08 3.26
C TYR A 573 -0.61 7.04 2.12
N LEU A 574 0.20 8.08 1.99
CA LEU A 574 -0.01 9.16 1.00
C LEU A 574 0.62 8.88 -0.37
N GLY A 575 1.18 7.68 -0.55
CA GLY A 575 1.89 7.28 -1.76
C GLY A 575 3.22 8.01 -1.92
N ARG A 576 3.70 8.06 -3.17
CA ARG A 576 4.80 8.97 -3.55
C ARG A 576 4.29 10.40 -3.64
N PHE A 577 5.03 11.33 -3.03
CA PHE A 577 4.77 12.76 -3.12
C PHE A 577 5.72 13.48 -4.09
N ASP A 578 6.64 12.74 -4.69
CA ASP A 578 7.64 13.23 -5.64
C ASP A 578 6.99 13.91 -6.85
N GLY A 579 7.49 15.09 -7.22
CA GLY A 579 7.08 15.78 -8.44
C GLY A 579 5.64 16.29 -8.47
N ALA A 580 4.99 16.50 -7.31
CA ALA A 580 3.70 17.21 -7.25
C ALA A 580 3.75 18.62 -7.88
N LEU A 581 4.96 19.17 -8.01
CA LEU A 581 5.28 20.41 -8.69
C LEU A 581 6.27 20.09 -9.82
N GLY A 582 6.02 20.59 -11.03
CA GLY A 582 6.95 20.42 -12.16
C GLY A 582 8.30 21.10 -11.90
N GLU A 583 9.36 20.66 -12.59
CA GLU A 583 10.73 21.14 -12.38
C GLU A 583 10.87 22.67 -12.54
N ASP A 584 10.07 23.28 -13.41
CA ASP A 584 10.04 24.72 -13.70
C ASP A 584 9.14 25.53 -12.74
N ALA A 585 8.57 24.91 -11.71
CA ALA A 585 7.75 25.63 -10.75
C ALA A 585 8.56 26.75 -10.05
N PRO A 586 7.96 27.93 -9.82
CA PRO A 586 8.64 29.05 -9.15
C PRO A 586 8.93 28.81 -7.66
N TRP A 587 8.49 27.66 -7.14
CA TRP A 587 8.65 27.24 -5.77
C TRP A 587 8.84 25.73 -5.68
N GLU A 588 9.43 25.29 -4.59
CA GLU A 588 9.67 23.90 -4.25
C GLU A 588 8.90 23.54 -2.98
N LEU A 589 8.36 22.32 -2.93
CA LEU A 589 7.68 21.83 -1.74
C LEU A 589 8.67 21.59 -0.61
N LEU A 590 8.38 22.11 0.58
CA LEU A 590 9.05 21.69 1.80
C LEU A 590 8.20 20.60 2.47
N PRO A 591 8.67 19.35 2.49
CA PRO A 591 7.85 18.18 2.85
C PRO A 591 7.56 18.04 4.34
N ASP A 592 8.28 18.75 5.20
CA ASP A 592 8.12 18.59 6.64
C ASP A 592 6.79 19.21 7.10
N ALA A 593 6.02 18.43 7.85
CA ALA A 593 4.68 18.78 8.29
C ALA A 593 4.70 20.13 9.04
N VAL A 594 3.87 21.06 8.57
CA VAL A 594 3.60 22.29 9.31
C VAL A 594 2.74 21.92 10.52
N ASP A 595 3.28 22.05 11.72
CA ASP A 595 2.54 21.80 12.96
C ASP A 595 1.45 22.86 13.21
N GLY A 596 0.50 22.53 14.09
CA GLY A 596 -0.54 23.48 14.52
C GLY A 596 -1.68 23.66 13.52
N THR A 597 -2.01 22.61 12.76
CA THR A 597 -3.10 22.57 11.78
C THR A 597 -4.49 22.30 12.37
N ALA A 598 -4.55 22.12 13.68
CA ALA A 598 -5.80 21.95 14.40
C ALA A 598 -5.76 22.71 15.74
N ASP A 599 -6.92 23.12 16.24
CA ASP A 599 -7.04 23.80 17.51
C ASP A 599 -6.41 22.97 18.66
N PRO A 600 -5.51 23.56 19.47
CA PRO A 600 -4.82 22.82 20.53
C PRO A 600 -5.73 22.19 21.59
N SER A 601 -6.93 22.75 21.80
CA SER A 601 -7.92 22.22 22.75
C SER A 601 -8.80 21.12 22.16
N GLY A 602 -8.81 20.96 20.84
CA GLY A 602 -9.56 19.92 20.15
C GLY A 602 -9.07 18.52 20.51
N ARG A 603 -10.01 17.59 20.72
CA ARG A 603 -9.70 16.18 20.96
C ARG A 603 -9.19 15.52 19.69
N ARG A 604 -8.19 14.66 19.85
CA ARG A 604 -7.69 13.79 18.78
C ARG A 604 -8.52 12.52 18.74
N PRO A 605 -8.96 12.08 17.55
CA PRO A 605 -9.77 10.87 17.41
C PRO A 605 -8.95 9.59 17.63
N TYR A 606 -7.63 9.64 17.40
CA TYR A 606 -6.74 8.48 17.47
C TYR A 606 -5.71 8.64 18.59
N LEU A 607 -5.41 7.53 19.25
CA LEU A 607 -4.36 7.47 20.27
C LEU A 607 -2.97 7.42 19.62
N LEU A 608 -2.84 6.63 18.55
CA LEU A 608 -1.68 6.58 17.66
C LEU A 608 -2.13 6.87 16.22
N ASP A 609 -1.50 7.84 15.58
CA ASP A 609 -1.77 8.19 14.19
C ASP A 609 -0.48 8.04 13.37
N VAL A 610 -0.46 7.06 12.47
CA VAL A 610 0.71 6.66 11.68
C VAL A 610 0.51 7.12 10.25
N ASN A 611 1.25 8.16 9.84
CA ASN A 611 1.20 8.70 8.48
C ASN A 611 2.52 8.38 7.77
N ALA A 612 2.44 7.68 6.64
CA ALA A 612 3.58 7.29 5.83
C ALA A 612 3.50 7.92 4.44
N MET A 613 4.65 8.31 3.89
CA MET A 613 4.78 8.82 2.53
C MET A 613 6.19 8.56 1.99
N VAL A 614 6.34 8.50 0.67
CA VAL A 614 7.64 8.42 0.03
C VAL A 614 7.96 9.78 -0.60
N ILE A 615 9.12 10.33 -0.23
CA ILE A 615 9.65 11.59 -0.74
C ILE A 615 11.13 11.37 -1.11
N ASP A 616 11.49 11.72 -2.34
CA ASP A 616 12.81 11.53 -2.95
C ASP A 616 13.33 10.10 -2.75
N GLY A 617 12.47 9.12 -3.03
CA GLY A 617 12.78 7.69 -2.83
C GLY A 617 12.89 7.24 -1.37
N THR A 618 12.77 8.15 -0.39
CA THR A 618 12.85 7.84 1.04
C THR A 618 11.45 7.70 1.64
N LEU A 619 11.15 6.56 2.26
CA LEU A 619 9.97 6.38 3.09
C LEU A 619 10.13 7.20 4.38
N ARG A 620 9.24 8.17 4.60
CA ARG A 620 9.13 8.93 5.86
C ARG A 620 7.86 8.54 6.58
N VAL A 621 7.96 8.28 7.88
CA VAL A 621 6.83 7.85 8.71
C VAL A 621 6.74 8.71 9.96
N HIS A 622 5.57 9.31 10.17
CA HIS A 622 5.24 10.14 11.32
C HIS A 622 4.31 9.38 12.27
N TRP A 623 4.73 9.23 13.51
CA TRP A 623 3.96 8.63 14.60
C TRP A 623 3.52 9.72 15.56
N THR A 624 2.24 10.09 15.48
CA THR A 624 1.67 11.13 16.36
C THR A 624 0.93 10.50 17.53
N TYR A 625 1.31 10.87 18.74
CA TYR A 625 0.81 10.31 19.99
C TYR A 625 0.63 11.39 21.07
N CYS A 626 -0.04 11.05 22.17
CA CYS A 626 -0.10 11.90 23.36
C CYS A 626 0.89 11.42 24.42
N PRO A 627 1.85 12.25 24.89
CA PRO A 627 2.86 11.89 25.89
C PRO A 627 2.27 11.71 27.31
N ALA A 628 1.00 12.10 27.51
CA ALA A 628 0.24 11.77 28.71
C ALA A 628 -0.37 10.36 28.66
N LEU A 629 -0.40 9.70 27.48
CA LEU A 629 -0.94 8.35 27.31
C LEU A 629 0.15 7.33 26.99
N HIS A 630 1.13 7.67 26.16
CA HIS A 630 2.23 6.78 25.76
C HIS A 630 3.57 7.44 26.04
N ARG A 631 4.57 6.66 26.46
CA ARG A 631 5.94 7.16 26.62
C ARG A 631 6.58 7.38 25.26
N ARG A 632 7.51 8.35 25.18
CA ARG A 632 8.22 8.63 23.93
C ARG A 632 9.05 7.43 23.49
N GLU A 633 9.71 6.80 24.45
CA GLU A 633 10.59 5.65 24.28
C GLU A 633 9.84 4.45 23.69
N THR A 634 8.58 4.25 24.12
CA THR A 634 7.68 3.23 23.57
C THR A 634 7.39 3.50 22.10
N VAL A 635 7.01 4.75 21.76
CA VAL A 635 6.69 5.11 20.37
C VAL A 635 7.92 5.07 19.46
N GLU A 636 9.10 5.47 19.95
CA GLU A 636 10.37 5.33 19.21
C GLU A 636 10.71 3.85 18.97
N THR A 637 10.48 2.99 19.96
CA THR A 637 10.67 1.54 19.81
C THR A 637 9.72 0.96 18.75
N LEU A 638 8.44 1.36 18.77
CA LEU A 638 7.47 0.96 17.75
C LEU A 638 7.86 1.45 16.35
N ALA A 639 8.25 2.72 16.23
CA ALA A 639 8.65 3.31 14.96
C ALA A 639 9.91 2.65 14.37
N GLY A 640 10.91 2.34 15.20
CA GLY A 640 12.11 1.62 14.77
C GLY A 640 11.82 0.17 14.38
N ARG A 641 10.93 -0.51 15.12
CA ARG A 641 10.48 -1.86 14.78
C ARG A 641 9.70 -1.88 13.47
N PHE A 642 8.83 -0.91 13.25
CA PHE A 642 8.04 -0.78 12.03
C PHE A 642 8.92 -0.74 10.78
N LEU A 643 10.03 -0.01 10.80
CA LEU A 643 10.98 0.03 9.69
C LEU A 643 11.66 -1.33 9.46
N ARG A 644 12.11 -2.00 10.54
CA ARG A 644 12.70 -3.35 10.44
C ARG A 644 11.72 -4.39 9.89
N GLU A 645 10.47 -4.36 10.35
CA GLU A 645 9.43 -5.25 9.82
C GLU A 645 9.09 -4.90 8.37
N THR A 646 9.17 -3.62 7.96
CA THR A 646 8.99 -3.20 6.56
C THR A 646 10.06 -3.83 5.67
N GLU A 647 11.34 -3.70 6.03
CA GLU A 647 12.44 -4.36 5.31
C GLU A 647 12.29 -5.88 5.31
N ARG A 648 11.91 -6.48 6.44
CA ARG A 648 11.69 -7.93 6.55
C ARG A 648 10.59 -8.43 5.61
N VAL A 649 9.49 -7.68 5.46
CA VAL A 649 8.41 -8.03 4.52
C VAL A 649 8.91 -7.89 3.09
N LEU A 650 9.62 -6.81 2.75
CA LEU A 650 10.22 -6.59 1.42
C LEU A 650 11.25 -7.67 1.06
N ASP A 651 12.12 -8.04 1.98
CA ASP A 651 13.12 -9.10 1.80
C ASP A 651 12.44 -10.47 1.71
N GLY A 652 11.33 -10.70 2.42
CA GLY A 652 10.49 -11.88 2.28
C GLY A 652 9.82 -12.01 0.90
N GLU A 653 9.53 -10.88 0.23
CA GLU A 653 9.11 -10.84 -1.17
C GLU A 653 10.27 -11.10 -2.17
N GLY A 654 11.53 -11.17 -1.71
CA GLY A 654 12.72 -11.30 -2.56
C GLY A 654 13.71 -12.43 -2.23
N GLY A 655 13.64 -13.05 -1.05
CA GLY A 655 14.72 -13.87 -0.48
C GLY A 655 14.41 -15.36 -0.33
N ASP A 656 15.40 -16.18 -0.68
CA ASP A 656 15.59 -17.54 -0.18
C ASP A 656 15.71 -17.45 1.36
N PHE A 657 14.74 -18.01 2.09
CA PHE A 657 14.91 -18.26 3.52
C PHE A 657 15.80 -19.50 3.65
N THR A 658 17.12 -19.31 3.62
CA THR A 658 17.99 -20.18 4.43
C THR A 658 17.91 -19.62 5.83
N GLY A 659 17.29 -20.38 6.74
CA GLY A 659 17.37 -20.08 8.17
C GLY A 659 18.81 -20.14 8.63
N ALA A 660 19.49 -19.00 8.58
CA ALA A 660 20.80 -18.72 9.17
C ALA A 660 20.98 -17.21 9.13
N GLY A 661 20.50 -16.55 10.19
CA GLY A 661 20.52 -15.09 10.31
C GLY A 661 19.94 -14.59 11.63
N LEU A 662 20.08 -15.39 12.68
CA LEU A 662 20.09 -14.94 14.06
C LEU A 662 21.39 -15.52 14.61
N SER A 663 22.41 -14.70 14.79
CA SER A 663 23.54 -15.11 15.61
C SER A 663 23.08 -15.03 17.07
N GLU A 664 23.35 -16.09 17.83
CA GLU A 664 23.09 -16.22 19.27
C GLU A 664 23.65 -15.12 20.21
N PRO A 665 24.56 -14.17 19.84
CA PRO A 665 25.01 -13.14 20.78
C PRO A 665 23.98 -12.06 21.15
N ASP A 666 22.94 -11.82 20.34
CA ASP A 666 22.00 -10.70 20.60
C ASP A 666 20.92 -11.04 21.65
N LEU A 667 20.81 -12.31 22.06
CA LEU A 667 19.87 -12.78 23.08
C LEU A 667 20.49 -12.77 24.49
N GLU A 668 21.80 -12.93 24.61
CA GLU A 668 22.50 -12.85 25.91
C GLU A 668 22.60 -11.39 26.40
N GLU A 669 22.84 -10.42 25.51
CA GLU A 669 22.91 -8.99 25.87
C GLU A 669 21.54 -8.43 26.33
N PHE A 670 20.42 -9.02 25.87
CA PHE A 670 19.07 -8.66 26.33
C PHE A 670 18.69 -9.32 27.67
N MET A 671 19.26 -10.49 27.99
CA MET A 671 19.01 -11.18 29.25
C MET A 671 19.88 -10.65 30.38
N ASP A 672 21.15 -10.30 30.10
CA ASP A 672 22.06 -9.72 31.10
C ASP A 672 21.60 -8.34 31.59
N HIS A 673 20.77 -7.61 30.81
CA HIS A 673 20.22 -6.32 31.23
C HIS A 673 18.93 -6.40 32.06
N LEU A 674 18.36 -7.60 32.26
CA LEU A 674 17.17 -7.81 33.09
C LEU A 674 17.51 -8.27 34.51
N ASP A 675 18.67 -8.89 34.73
CA ASP A 675 19.11 -9.32 36.07
C ASP A 675 19.72 -8.16 36.89
N ASP A 676 20.27 -7.11 36.25
CA ASP A 676 20.81 -5.92 36.93
C ASP A 676 19.72 -4.93 37.40
N VAL A 677 18.47 -5.08 36.96
CA VAL A 677 17.34 -4.21 37.36
C VAL A 677 16.58 -4.74 38.59
N PHE A 678 16.80 -6.01 39.00
CA PHE A 678 16.12 -6.63 40.13
C PHE A 678 17.00 -7.00 41.33
N ALA A 679 18.27 -6.56 41.37
CA ALA A 679 19.22 -6.91 42.43
C ALA A 679 19.64 -5.75 43.37
N SER A 680 18.84 -4.67 43.53
CA SER A 680 19.20 -3.57 44.45
C SER A 680 18.08 -2.98 45.33
N GLU A 681 17.09 -3.77 45.73
CA GLU A 681 16.26 -3.44 46.90
C GLU A 681 16.28 -4.58 47.91
N GLY A 682 17.22 -4.50 48.85
CA GLY A 682 17.32 -5.42 49.97
C GLY A 682 18.57 -5.20 50.80
N GLU A 683 18.69 -4.05 51.47
CA GLU A 683 19.22 -3.92 52.84
C GLU A 683 19.30 -2.45 53.29
N ALA A 684 18.71 -2.19 54.46
CA ALA A 684 18.69 -0.96 55.29
C ALA A 684 17.73 0.18 54.92
#